data_AF-A0A5N4AMZ1-F1
#
_entry.id   AF-A0A5N4AMZ1-F1
#
_cell.length_a   1.000
_cell.length_b   1.000
_cell.length_c   1.000
_cell.angle_alpha   90.00
_cell.angle_beta   90.00
_cell.angle_gamma   90.00
#
_symmetry.space_group_name_H-M   'P 1'
#
loop_
_entity.id
_entity.type
_entity.pdbx_description
1 polymer ?
#
loop_
_entity_poly.entity_id
_entity_poly.type
_entity_poly.pdbx_seq_one_letter_code
_entity_poly.pdbx_strand_id
1 'polypeptide(L)'
;MASGSYAIGANAAKDTSFRTCLCALLVFIAICAILLLSLLLTKKGRSEEEKGTEYMRYHGSPPVTDKTNEKNLSATTHPTTTPTTTTTITTPSTTTTHVNTKESTPKDAMQHTTAEYFITEGKLGDTTQPKEIGDITSTLRSTVQGTVSTPDTTLSTPFIDVRLSGNDTTTSNPTTVTTPTTTNTLPMSQTTIATTDSNSTTVKDTPVVNVTSSTTTPTTVTAAKTATSARTTTPKVTTEYIDDSMNVVEATGFDTTETPPMTPGSLGQIVTTTEKEPEPICLSSKCKSVASAMLGSMNHSVDPCEDFYEFACGGMKLDYEDSDTWLRIWDQTHHINETSPQSLQTYKTFYDSCVSHEYLFNYEFRTIVVQELVKEVGNFMDTYEGSEHIDITKLFAYLILRRSLPIMEVALDIDKETSKFILTLSVPGKVSILLDKTEAAKLTDLQNRCLDKFRTQLQQEFVDLNEIHDQFIECQKDYTVYLFSIQTAAASIGFFSNWTNTYNRTQVMQDLRTTIEWDVLDHSNALPPPNERRESTLLKDYTLKTISDLQTEYPFLQWTKFFKILTEKDLGEETLVQVYFPDYFEQLFAGLSVAPLWKINNALIAFYANHLYETLVIPRAKDNREFYCLQLSTKLFRDITSHLYIKTWSPTQLQEIDKFLSDIFETIKKNLALEFKAASWLDDDTKKSMLIKAKKMVLTFGKATDSYNDVQYLNEKYKDVELRKDTFMKNVVKMLEFDRKSLYKLTGKLFTIDYLWNYFISVFDSRPTSFYTERLIMAPIGMMSGPLSGTPGYITMSRIGLSLAREIGHYFDPVGIQNDMKLTPAAKATYDAMVDHMKQDLLLKANQKTVKNQKVSFTVYPNLSANERIADNTGMRLIEHGLDSLRAENILPWISTTLSREQIFYISIAQDYCRITNLVDYMLALLETESLPPSLKVENIVTNSEKFAEIFHCPKGSEMNNNPMKIQFPNLVKHENSGEL
;
A
#
# COMPACT_ATOMS: atom_id res chain seq x y z
N MET A 1 15.47 40.03 61.49
CA MET A 1 15.57 40.75 62.78
C MET A 1 14.85 39.91 63.83
N ALA A 2 15.25 39.98 65.12
CA ALA A 2 14.72 39.22 66.27
C ALA A 2 14.84 37.67 66.15
N SER A 3 15.51 36.89 67.02
CA SER A 3 15.57 36.78 68.51
C SER A 3 14.34 36.11 69.13
N GLY A 4 14.43 35.11 70.02
CA GLY A 4 15.56 34.37 70.62
C GLY A 4 15.06 33.04 71.23
N SER A 5 15.85 31.99 71.48
CA SER A 5 17.00 31.86 72.41
C SER A 5 16.62 31.69 73.89
N TYR A 6 16.42 30.46 74.38
CA TYR A 6 16.62 29.96 75.77
C TYR A 6 16.37 28.42 75.78
N ALA A 7 17.03 27.55 76.57
CA ALA A 7 18.42 27.47 77.04
C ALA A 7 18.76 26.03 77.53
N ILE A 8 20.06 25.69 77.55
CA ILE A 8 20.83 24.82 78.48
C ILE A 8 20.06 23.74 79.28
N GLY A 9 20.44 22.45 79.33
CA GLY A 9 21.61 21.74 78.76
C GLY A 9 22.20 20.68 79.73
N ALA A 10 23.00 19.74 79.21
CA ALA A 10 23.78 18.72 79.95
C ALA A 10 22.95 17.59 80.67
N ASN A 11 23.44 16.34 80.86
CA ASN A 11 24.68 15.72 80.38
C ASN A 11 24.61 14.18 80.28
N ALA A 12 25.55 13.61 79.49
CA ALA A 12 26.15 12.26 79.62
C ALA A 12 25.26 11.00 79.79
N ALA A 13 24.99 10.32 78.67
CA ALA A 13 24.74 8.86 78.61
C ALA A 13 25.38 8.22 77.35
N LYS A 14 26.65 8.56 77.07
CA LYS A 14 27.40 8.00 75.93
C LYS A 14 27.94 6.59 76.25
N ASP A 15 27.24 5.54 75.84
CA ASP A 15 27.91 4.32 75.33
C ASP A 15 27.02 3.34 74.53
N THR A 16 25.69 3.40 74.66
CA THR A 16 24.77 2.45 73.99
C THR A 16 24.55 2.72 72.49
N SER A 17 24.78 3.95 72.03
CA SER A 17 24.43 4.40 70.67
C SER A 17 25.32 3.84 69.56
N PHE A 18 26.62 3.59 69.81
CA PHE A 18 27.52 3.17 68.73
C PHE A 18 27.28 1.72 68.30
N ARG A 19 27.03 0.81 69.26
CA ARG A 19 26.68 -0.59 68.97
C ARG A 19 25.32 -0.72 68.28
N THR A 20 24.32 0.06 68.68
CA THR A 20 23.00 0.06 68.00
C THR A 20 23.10 0.65 66.59
N CYS A 21 23.87 1.71 66.38
CA CYS A 21 24.14 2.27 65.05
C CYS A 21 24.85 1.24 64.13
N LEU A 22 25.90 0.56 64.64
CA LEU A 22 26.62 -0.44 63.86
C LEU A 22 25.74 -1.65 63.51
N CYS A 23 24.92 -2.15 64.44
CA CYS A 23 23.96 -3.21 64.16
C CYS A 23 22.88 -2.78 63.15
N ALA A 24 22.36 -1.55 63.26
CA ALA A 24 21.40 -1.02 62.31
C ALA A 24 22.00 -0.88 60.90
N LEU A 25 23.26 -0.44 60.79
CA LEU A 25 23.99 -0.37 59.53
C LEU A 25 24.20 -1.76 58.89
N LEU A 26 24.58 -2.75 59.69
CA LEU A 26 24.76 -4.14 59.22
C LEU A 26 23.42 -4.78 58.78
N VAL A 27 22.33 -4.53 59.51
CA VAL A 27 20.97 -4.96 59.11
C VAL A 27 20.52 -4.26 57.83
N PHE A 28 20.78 -2.96 57.69
CA PHE A 28 20.47 -2.22 56.46
C PHE A 28 21.26 -2.76 55.26
N ILE A 29 22.56 -3.01 55.40
CA ILE A 29 23.41 -3.63 54.36
C ILE A 29 22.90 -5.04 54.00
N ALA A 30 22.51 -5.85 54.99
CA ALA A 30 21.94 -7.17 54.74
C ALA A 30 20.60 -7.10 53.97
N ILE A 31 19.71 -6.16 54.32
CA ILE A 31 18.46 -5.91 53.59
C ILE A 31 18.75 -5.45 52.15
N CYS A 32 19.70 -4.52 51.95
CA CYS A 32 20.11 -4.10 50.61
C CYS A 32 20.70 -5.26 49.80
N ALA A 33 21.49 -6.15 50.40
CA ALA A 33 22.03 -7.34 49.74
C ALA A 33 20.92 -8.34 49.37
N ILE A 34 19.92 -8.55 50.23
CA ILE A 34 18.75 -9.39 49.94
C ILE A 34 17.89 -8.79 48.82
N LEU A 35 17.67 -7.47 48.82
CA LEU A 35 16.97 -6.76 47.74
C LEU A 35 17.73 -6.80 46.40
N LEU A 36 19.07 -6.72 46.44
CA LEU A 36 19.89 -6.91 45.24
C LEU A 36 19.85 -8.35 44.74
N LEU A 37 19.89 -9.36 45.62
CA LEU A 37 19.73 -10.76 45.22
C LEU A 37 18.32 -11.03 44.65
N SER A 38 17.26 -10.48 45.24
CA SER A 38 15.90 -10.67 44.69
C SER A 38 15.70 -9.92 43.36
N LEU A 39 16.30 -8.75 43.18
CA LEU A 39 16.38 -8.05 41.88
C LEU A 39 17.17 -8.85 40.83
N LEU A 40 18.26 -9.52 41.21
CA LEU A 40 19.06 -10.36 40.31
C LEU A 40 18.36 -11.68 39.97
N LEU A 41 17.69 -12.32 40.94
CA LEU A 41 16.93 -13.55 40.74
C LEU A 41 15.68 -13.30 39.89
N THR A 42 14.95 -12.19 40.13
CA THR A 42 13.83 -11.79 39.26
C THR A 42 14.31 -11.43 37.85
N LYS A 43 15.47 -10.75 37.68
CA LYS A 43 16.06 -10.53 36.35
C LYS A 43 16.41 -11.82 35.61
N LYS A 44 16.84 -12.87 36.32
CA LYS A 44 17.31 -14.13 35.70
C LYS A 44 16.18 -15.08 35.25
N GLY A 45 14.94 -14.83 35.67
CA GLY A 45 13.76 -15.58 35.23
C GLY A 45 12.76 -14.77 34.38
N ARG A 46 13.15 -13.60 33.86
CA ARG A 46 12.22 -12.59 33.36
C ARG A 46 12.79 -11.71 32.21
N SER A 47 13.62 -12.30 31.34
CA SER A 47 14.45 -11.52 30.39
C SER A 47 14.07 -11.59 28.92
N GLU A 48 13.30 -12.59 28.46
CA GLU A 48 13.09 -12.84 27.01
C GLU A 48 11.60 -12.84 26.58
N GLU A 49 10.67 -13.39 27.38
CA GLU A 49 9.26 -13.59 26.94
C GLU A 49 8.32 -12.38 27.16
N GLU A 50 8.55 -11.56 28.19
CA GLU A 50 7.65 -10.44 28.53
C GLU A 50 7.87 -9.16 27.73
N LYS A 51 9.03 -8.96 27.11
CA LYS A 51 9.37 -7.67 26.47
C LYS A 51 8.64 -7.42 25.15
N GLY A 52 8.39 -8.47 24.36
CA GLY A 52 7.51 -8.37 23.19
C GLY A 52 6.05 -8.20 23.57
N THR A 53 5.60 -8.89 24.63
CA THR A 53 4.21 -8.86 25.07
C THR A 53 3.81 -7.60 25.84
N GLU A 54 4.73 -6.90 26.51
CA GLU A 54 4.41 -5.62 27.17
C GLU A 54 4.02 -4.53 26.16
N TYR A 55 4.79 -4.36 25.07
CA TYR A 55 4.47 -3.38 24.01
C TYR A 55 3.12 -3.71 23.32
N MET A 56 2.92 -4.96 22.92
CA MET A 56 1.65 -5.42 22.33
C MET A 56 0.46 -5.21 23.27
N ARG A 57 0.62 -5.41 24.59
CA ARG A 57 -0.46 -5.25 25.57
C ARG A 57 -0.90 -3.79 25.77
N TYR A 58 -0.04 -2.81 25.50
CA TYR A 58 -0.43 -1.39 25.51
C TYR A 58 -1.34 -1.00 24.33
N HIS A 59 -1.34 -1.76 23.22
CA HIS A 59 -2.11 -1.48 22.01
C HIS A 59 -3.32 -2.41 21.77
N GLY A 60 -3.91 -2.91 22.87
CA GLY A 60 -5.36 -3.12 22.95
C GLY A 60 -5.86 -4.52 23.30
N SER A 61 -6.45 -4.67 24.49
CA SER A 61 -7.65 -5.49 24.73
C SER A 61 -8.20 -5.31 26.16
N PRO A 62 -9.54 -5.30 26.35
CA PRO A 62 -10.15 -5.57 27.66
C PRO A 62 -9.97 -7.07 28.04
N PRO A 63 -10.04 -7.43 29.34
CA PRO A 63 -9.67 -8.77 29.78
C PRO A 63 -10.61 -9.87 29.26
N VAL A 64 -10.01 -10.92 28.67
CA VAL A 64 -10.71 -12.18 28.38
C VAL A 64 -11.01 -12.89 29.70
N THR A 65 -12.29 -13.04 30.03
CA THR A 65 -12.72 -13.81 31.20
C THR A 65 -12.71 -15.31 30.86
N ASP A 66 -11.70 -16.02 31.33
CA ASP A 66 -11.70 -17.48 31.30
C ASP A 66 -12.84 -18.05 32.17
N LYS A 67 -13.36 -19.22 31.80
CA LYS A 67 -14.54 -19.85 32.43
C LYS A 67 -14.20 -21.22 33.02
N THR A 68 -13.79 -21.24 34.29
CA THR A 68 -14.04 -22.42 35.13
C THR A 68 -14.08 -22.10 36.63
N ASN A 69 -15.03 -22.73 37.32
CA ASN A 69 -15.00 -23.11 38.73
C ASN A 69 -14.60 -22.08 39.79
N GLU A 70 -15.59 -21.57 40.54
CA GLU A 70 -15.53 -21.75 42.00
C GLU A 70 -16.94 -21.87 42.63
N LYS A 71 -17.01 -22.43 43.85
CA LYS A 71 -18.24 -22.63 44.63
C LYS A 71 -18.08 -21.99 46.01
N ASN A 72 -19.16 -21.37 46.49
CA ASN A 72 -19.51 -21.18 47.90
C ASN A 72 -18.40 -20.77 48.89
N LEU A 73 -18.41 -19.50 49.32
CA LEU A 73 -18.75 -19.21 50.73
C LEU A 73 -19.27 -17.77 50.91
N SER A 74 -19.62 -17.40 52.15
CA SER A 74 -20.63 -16.37 52.44
C SER A 74 -20.16 -15.25 53.38
N ALA A 75 -20.93 -14.15 53.33
CA ALA A 75 -21.41 -13.31 54.45
C ALA A 75 -20.73 -11.96 54.79
N THR A 76 -21.58 -10.91 54.85
CA THR A 76 -21.60 -9.75 55.80
C THR A 76 -20.39 -8.76 55.83
N THR A 77 -20.54 -7.43 56.01
CA THR A 77 -21.68 -6.58 56.42
C THR A 77 -21.55 -5.10 55.97
N HIS A 78 -22.70 -4.41 55.90
CA HIS A 78 -23.02 -2.96 55.92
C HIS A 78 -22.06 -1.95 56.65
N PRO A 79 -22.29 -0.60 56.56
CA PRO A 79 -22.45 0.31 55.39
C PRO A 79 -21.79 1.72 55.63
N THR A 80 -22.29 2.82 55.01
CA THR A 80 -22.65 4.16 55.61
C THR A 80 -22.14 5.44 54.88
N THR A 81 -23.09 6.35 54.56
CA THR A 81 -23.04 7.83 54.34
C THR A 81 -22.10 8.54 53.34
N THR A 82 -22.75 9.23 52.39
CA THR A 82 -22.41 10.59 51.87
C THR A 82 -22.59 11.68 52.96
N PRO A 83 -22.05 12.90 52.80
CA PRO A 83 -22.91 13.98 52.29
C PRO A 83 -22.26 15.00 51.33
N THR A 84 -23.11 15.71 50.59
CA THR A 84 -22.80 16.75 49.59
C THR A 84 -22.56 18.13 50.22
N THR A 85 -21.81 19.01 49.56
CA THR A 85 -22.00 20.47 49.70
C THR A 85 -21.71 21.17 48.36
N THR A 86 -22.54 22.15 48.00
CA THR A 86 -22.48 22.90 46.73
C THR A 86 -22.25 24.39 47.02
N THR A 87 -21.31 25.04 46.31
CA THR A 87 -21.33 26.51 46.13
C THR A 87 -20.74 26.88 44.76
N THR A 88 -20.94 28.13 44.34
CA THR A 88 -20.97 28.55 42.92
C THR A 88 -20.20 29.87 42.71
N ILE A 89 -20.13 30.35 41.45
CA ILE A 89 -19.69 31.69 40.98
C ILE A 89 -18.18 32.01 41.22
N THR A 90 -17.43 32.82 40.43
CA THR A 90 -17.76 33.76 39.33
C THR A 90 -16.60 33.85 38.31
N THR A 91 -16.88 34.26 37.07
CA THR A 91 -15.88 34.81 36.13
C THR A 91 -15.51 36.27 36.46
N PRO A 92 -14.42 36.80 35.88
CA PRO A 92 -14.59 38.03 35.10
C PRO A 92 -13.82 38.02 33.76
N SER A 93 -14.15 38.99 32.89
CA SER A 93 -13.60 39.16 31.52
C SER A 93 -12.71 40.41 31.41
N THR A 94 -12.43 40.85 30.17
CA THR A 94 -11.88 42.17 29.74
C THR A 94 -10.33 42.33 29.70
N THR A 95 -9.71 43.14 28.84
CA THR A 95 -10.07 43.72 27.50
C THR A 95 -8.79 44.23 26.78
N THR A 96 -8.87 44.42 25.46
CA THR A 96 -7.86 44.93 24.51
C THR A 96 -6.99 46.15 24.90
N THR A 97 -5.80 46.23 24.31
CA THR A 97 -5.23 47.51 23.78
C THR A 97 -4.35 47.28 22.54
N HIS A 98 -4.48 48.14 21.52
CA HIS A 98 -3.54 48.24 20.38
C HIS A 98 -2.40 49.24 20.68
N VAL A 99 -1.24 49.04 20.06
CA VAL A 99 -0.24 50.09 19.78
C VAL A 99 0.24 49.93 18.34
N ASN A 100 0.51 51.04 17.66
CA ASN A 100 0.86 51.08 16.23
C ASN A 100 2.05 52.03 16.04
N THR A 101 3.09 51.65 15.29
CA THR A 101 4.24 52.52 14.95
C THR A 101 4.89 52.14 13.62
N LYS A 102 5.60 53.09 13.00
CA LYS A 102 5.98 53.08 11.58
C LYS A 102 7.41 52.61 11.28
N GLU A 103 7.57 52.14 10.04
CA GLU A 103 8.67 52.36 9.08
C GLU A 103 10.06 52.77 9.61
N SER A 104 11.08 51.97 9.28
CA SER A 104 12.38 52.48 8.84
C SER A 104 13.11 51.47 7.96
N THR A 105 13.76 51.92 6.89
CA THR A 105 14.86 51.20 6.21
C THR A 105 16.19 51.87 6.55
N PRO A 106 17.28 51.11 6.59
CA PRO A 106 18.35 51.35 5.61
C PRO A 106 19.02 50.05 5.11
N LYS A 107 19.97 50.19 4.18
CA LYS A 107 20.86 49.13 3.68
C LYS A 107 22.15 49.08 4.51
N ASP A 108 22.76 47.91 4.68
CA ASP A 108 24.02 47.55 3.98
C ASP A 108 24.69 46.26 4.51
N ALA A 109 25.23 45.48 3.56
CA ALA A 109 26.41 44.58 3.61
C ALA A 109 26.67 43.54 4.74
N MET A 110 27.24 42.40 4.31
CA MET A 110 27.90 41.31 5.08
C MET A 110 26.97 40.44 5.96
N GLN A 111 27.20 39.13 6.13
CA GLN A 111 28.29 38.26 5.67
C GLN A 111 27.78 36.81 5.47
N HIS A 112 28.30 36.06 4.50
CA HIS A 112 28.01 34.61 4.38
C HIS A 112 28.84 33.81 5.41
N THR A 113 28.21 32.82 6.05
CA THR A 113 28.91 31.77 6.83
C THR A 113 28.40 30.39 6.44
N THR A 114 29.04 29.79 5.43
CA THR A 114 28.91 28.36 5.11
C THR A 114 29.73 27.54 6.11
N ALA A 115 29.11 26.54 6.75
CA ALA A 115 29.79 25.64 7.68
C ALA A 115 30.29 24.39 6.94
N GLU A 116 31.56 24.40 6.50
CA GLU A 116 32.21 23.24 5.90
C GLU A 116 32.63 22.23 6.99
N TYR A 117 32.16 20.98 6.87
CA TYR A 117 32.62 19.88 7.72
C TYR A 117 33.80 19.15 7.08
N PHE A 118 35.01 19.53 7.45
CA PHE A 118 36.23 18.81 7.07
C PHE A 118 36.41 17.52 7.86
N ILE A 119 36.84 16.45 7.17
CA ILE A 119 37.27 15.19 7.77
C ILE A 119 38.74 15.30 8.17
N THR A 120 39.07 14.98 9.42
CA THR A 120 40.46 14.86 9.89
C THR A 120 40.79 13.41 10.24
N GLU A 121 41.79 12.83 9.57
CA GLU A 121 42.39 11.56 9.99
C GLU A 121 43.15 11.70 11.32
N GLY A 122 42.96 10.74 12.23
CA GLY A 122 43.69 10.66 13.50
C GLY A 122 44.63 9.44 13.54
N LYS A 123 45.94 9.65 13.63
CA LYS A 123 46.93 8.57 13.79
C LYS A 123 47.12 8.17 15.26
N LEU A 124 47.49 6.89 15.45
CA LEU A 124 47.73 6.24 16.74
C LEU A 124 49.04 6.68 17.41
N GLY A 125 49.09 6.70 18.75
CA GLY A 125 50.31 6.94 19.53
C GLY A 125 50.20 6.48 20.99
N ASP A 126 51.27 5.84 21.48
CA ASP A 126 51.50 5.28 22.83
C ASP A 126 51.50 6.33 23.99
N THR A 127 51.51 5.99 25.29
CA THR A 127 51.72 4.72 26.04
C THR A 127 51.03 4.77 27.42
N THR A 128 50.63 3.63 28.01
CA THR A 128 51.07 3.13 29.36
C THR A 128 50.26 1.91 29.84
N GLN A 129 50.93 0.97 30.51
CA GLN A 129 50.39 -0.28 31.09
C GLN A 129 50.76 -0.34 32.60
N PRO A 130 50.27 -1.27 33.47
CA PRO A 130 50.07 -2.73 33.24
C PRO A 130 48.72 -3.29 33.83
N LYS A 131 48.43 -4.61 34.00
CA LYS A 131 49.27 -5.81 34.15
C LYS A 131 48.49 -7.14 33.96
N GLU A 132 49.10 -8.13 33.25
CA GLU A 132 48.99 -9.62 33.36
C GLU A 132 47.59 -10.29 33.50
N ILE A 133 47.22 -11.39 32.83
CA ILE A 133 47.86 -12.34 31.88
C ILE A 133 46.70 -13.10 31.14
N GLY A 134 46.84 -13.86 30.04
CA GLY A 134 47.99 -14.36 29.27
C GLY A 134 47.53 -15.16 28.03
N ASP A 135 48.27 -16.22 27.66
CA ASP A 135 48.19 -16.95 26.37
C ASP A 135 47.11 -18.09 26.34
N ILE A 136 46.77 -18.80 25.25
CA ILE A 136 47.48 -19.11 23.97
C ILE A 136 46.50 -19.18 22.78
N THR A 137 46.87 -18.63 21.63
CA THR A 137 46.31 -18.99 20.30
C THR A 137 47.18 -20.01 19.58
N SER A 138 46.67 -21.23 19.31
CA SER A 138 47.20 -22.12 18.26
C SER A 138 46.24 -23.28 17.95
N THR A 139 46.51 -23.97 16.82
CA THR A 139 45.95 -25.28 16.46
C THR A 139 44.47 -25.32 16.05
N LEU A 140 44.23 -25.32 14.74
CA LEU A 140 43.62 -26.48 14.07
C LEU A 140 43.81 -26.41 12.55
N ARG A 141 44.80 -27.16 12.04
CA ARG A 141 44.96 -27.43 10.60
C ARG A 141 45.32 -28.91 10.43
N SER A 142 44.41 -29.66 9.81
CA SER A 142 44.57 -31.01 9.26
C SER A 142 44.72 -32.23 10.21
N THR A 143 44.08 -33.33 9.77
CA THR A 143 44.47 -34.75 9.92
C THR A 143 44.00 -35.55 11.13
N VAL A 144 43.02 -36.44 10.87
CA VAL A 144 42.95 -37.80 11.45
C VAL A 144 42.56 -38.79 10.34
N GLN A 145 43.35 -39.86 10.16
CA GLN A 145 42.96 -41.10 9.47
C GLN A 145 42.68 -42.16 10.56
N GLY A 146 41.83 -43.19 10.41
CA GLY A 146 40.99 -43.62 9.29
C GLY A 146 41.00 -45.15 9.15
N THR A 147 39.85 -45.83 9.03
CA THR A 147 39.77 -47.31 8.92
C THR A 147 38.62 -47.84 8.05
N VAL A 148 38.95 -48.18 6.81
CA VAL A 148 38.51 -49.35 5.99
C VAL A 148 37.08 -49.92 6.15
N SER A 149 36.31 -49.86 5.06
CA SER A 149 35.55 -51.00 4.48
C SER A 149 35.29 -50.77 2.99
N THR A 150 35.37 -51.83 2.18
CA THR A 150 35.19 -51.91 0.71
C THR A 150 33.92 -52.75 0.37
N PRO A 151 33.42 -52.91 -0.89
CA PRO A 151 34.15 -52.87 -2.18
C PRO A 151 33.43 -52.33 -3.47
N ASP A 152 34.22 -52.24 -4.56
CA ASP A 152 33.90 -52.52 -5.99
C ASP A 152 32.83 -51.67 -6.76
N THR A 153 32.92 -51.39 -8.10
CA THR A 153 33.87 -51.84 -9.16
C THR A 153 33.96 -50.90 -10.41
N THR A 154 35.09 -51.00 -11.14
CA THR A 154 35.31 -50.85 -12.62
C THR A 154 35.03 -49.56 -13.45
N LEU A 155 36.10 -49.09 -14.13
CA LEU A 155 36.25 -48.67 -15.56
C LEU A 155 35.42 -47.48 -16.15
N SER A 156 35.85 -46.75 -17.19
CA SER A 156 37.15 -46.63 -17.92
C SER A 156 37.23 -45.35 -18.78
N THR A 157 38.45 -44.86 -19.08
CA THR A 157 38.74 -43.81 -20.10
C THR A 157 39.50 -44.38 -21.31
N PRO A 158 39.54 -43.63 -22.43
CA PRO A 158 40.81 -43.17 -23.02
C PRO A 158 40.79 -41.64 -23.32
N PHE A 159 41.85 -40.82 -23.28
CA PHE A 159 43.17 -40.84 -23.96
C PHE A 159 43.04 -40.77 -25.50
N ILE A 160 43.77 -39.94 -26.28
CA ILE A 160 45.18 -39.45 -26.32
C ILE A 160 45.13 -37.95 -26.80
N ASP A 161 45.86 -36.92 -26.33
CA ASP A 161 47.30 -36.62 -26.01
C ASP A 161 48.14 -36.04 -27.22
N VAL A 162 49.29 -35.39 -26.93
CA VAL A 162 50.36 -34.83 -27.81
C VAL A 162 50.39 -33.29 -28.08
N ARG A 163 50.93 -32.56 -27.09
CA ARG A 163 52.15 -31.69 -27.11
C ARG A 163 52.48 -30.65 -28.24
N LEU A 164 52.69 -29.42 -27.75
CA LEU A 164 53.89 -28.53 -27.85
C LEU A 164 54.21 -27.63 -29.09
N SER A 165 54.46 -26.36 -28.73
CA SER A 165 55.55 -25.44 -29.16
C SER A 165 55.51 -24.71 -30.52
N GLY A 166 56.00 -23.46 -30.51
CA GLY A 166 56.32 -22.67 -31.71
C GLY A 166 56.06 -21.17 -31.57
N ASN A 167 57.09 -20.37 -31.26
CA ASN A 167 57.11 -18.96 -31.66
C ASN A 167 57.41 -18.88 -33.16
N ASP A 168 56.89 -17.86 -33.86
CA ASP A 168 57.79 -16.82 -34.39
C ASP A 168 57.05 -15.58 -34.92
N THR A 169 57.81 -14.49 -35.05
CA THR A 169 57.34 -13.20 -35.61
C THR A 169 57.83 -13.04 -37.05
N THR A 170 57.09 -12.34 -37.92
CA THR A 170 57.66 -11.27 -38.75
C THR A 170 56.62 -10.45 -39.54
N THR A 171 57.00 -9.20 -39.77
CA THR A 171 56.34 -8.15 -40.56
C THR A 171 56.19 -8.43 -42.06
N SER A 172 55.14 -7.90 -42.70
CA SER A 172 55.32 -7.10 -43.95
C SER A 172 54.06 -6.30 -44.38
N ASN A 173 54.35 -5.09 -44.85
CA ASN A 173 53.56 -4.15 -45.69
C ASN A 173 54.60 -3.57 -46.70
N PRO A 174 54.26 -2.80 -47.77
CA PRO A 174 52.98 -2.21 -48.20
C PRO A 174 52.56 -2.66 -49.64
N THR A 175 51.84 -1.96 -50.54
CA THR A 175 52.18 -0.68 -51.24
C THR A 175 51.05 -0.18 -52.19
N THR A 176 50.56 1.07 -52.05
CA THR A 176 50.07 2.04 -53.12
C THR A 176 48.88 1.67 -54.07
N VAL A 177 48.12 2.52 -54.81
CA VAL A 177 48.00 3.98 -55.22
C VAL A 177 46.62 4.12 -55.96
N THR A 178 45.81 5.21 -56.18
CA THR A 178 45.64 6.68 -55.90
C THR A 178 44.11 7.00 -56.06
N THR A 179 43.41 7.86 -55.30
CA THR A 179 43.28 9.37 -55.27
C THR A 179 42.82 10.09 -56.56
N PRO A 180 42.20 11.29 -56.52
CA PRO A 180 41.86 12.23 -55.41
C PRO A 180 40.32 12.37 -55.20
N THR A 181 39.55 13.46 -54.94
CA THR A 181 39.62 14.97 -54.87
C THR A 181 38.25 15.47 -54.28
N THR A 182 37.94 16.64 -53.65
CA THR A 182 38.67 17.84 -53.13
C THR A 182 37.81 18.66 -52.12
N THR A 183 38.40 19.09 -50.98
CA THR A 183 38.25 20.37 -50.24
C THR A 183 36.91 21.08 -49.84
N ASN A 184 36.65 21.10 -48.52
CA ASN A 184 36.66 22.28 -47.58
C ASN A 184 35.46 23.24 -47.26
N THR A 185 35.50 23.71 -45.98
CA THR A 185 35.06 24.99 -45.34
C THR A 185 33.61 25.26 -44.85
N LEU A 186 33.40 25.17 -43.51
CA LEU A 186 33.03 26.22 -42.49
C LEU A 186 31.93 27.30 -42.78
N PRO A 187 31.30 27.98 -41.75
CA PRO A 187 31.48 27.96 -40.27
C PRO A 187 30.16 27.93 -39.41
N MET A 188 30.26 28.22 -38.10
CA MET A 188 29.19 28.41 -37.10
C MET A 188 28.42 29.76 -37.19
N SER A 189 27.30 29.91 -36.45
CA SER A 189 26.83 31.17 -35.83
C SER A 189 25.85 30.94 -34.66
N GLN A 190 25.69 31.92 -33.76
CA GLN A 190 24.82 31.90 -32.56
C GLN A 190 23.85 33.11 -32.53
N THR A 191 22.60 32.91 -32.09
CA THR A 191 21.68 33.95 -31.52
C THR A 191 20.55 33.19 -30.81
N THR A 192 20.28 33.27 -29.50
CA THR A 192 19.94 34.38 -28.58
C THR A 192 18.47 34.83 -28.63
N ILE A 193 17.70 34.28 -27.68
CA ILE A 193 16.53 34.79 -26.92
C ILE A 193 15.81 36.06 -27.43
N ALA A 194 14.48 35.96 -27.61
CA ALA A 194 13.52 37.03 -27.35
C ALA A 194 12.13 36.45 -26.99
N THR A 195 11.42 37.09 -26.06
CA THR A 195 10.04 36.75 -25.60
C THR A 195 9.02 37.77 -26.13
N THR A 196 7.75 37.34 -26.30
CA THR A 196 6.56 38.23 -26.27
C THR A 196 5.29 37.42 -26.08
N ASP A 197 4.38 37.93 -25.24
CA ASP A 197 3.01 37.44 -25.05
C ASP A 197 2.08 37.81 -26.23
N SER A 198 0.95 37.11 -26.37
CA SER A 198 -0.36 37.77 -26.53
C SER A 198 -1.56 36.81 -26.45
N ASN A 199 -2.68 37.32 -25.96
CA ASN A 199 -3.97 36.64 -25.84
C ASN A 199 -4.77 36.63 -27.16
N SER A 200 -5.88 35.87 -27.14
CA SER A 200 -7.19 36.18 -27.75
C SER A 200 -7.67 35.37 -28.99
N THR A 201 -8.40 34.30 -28.67
CA THR A 201 -9.81 34.03 -29.08
C THR A 201 -10.27 33.99 -30.56
N THR A 202 -11.29 33.14 -30.74
CA THR A 202 -12.41 33.17 -31.72
C THR A 202 -12.33 32.50 -33.11
N VAL A 203 -13.01 31.33 -33.18
CA VAL A 203 -14.11 31.00 -34.13
C VAL A 203 -13.78 30.53 -35.57
N LYS A 204 -14.16 29.26 -35.82
CA LYS A 204 -14.68 28.62 -37.06
C LYS A 204 -13.97 28.87 -38.41
N ASP A 205 -13.63 27.78 -39.11
CA ASP A 205 -14.57 27.24 -40.11
C ASP A 205 -14.34 25.75 -40.43
N THR A 206 -15.33 25.11 -41.06
CA THR A 206 -15.35 23.67 -41.39
C THR A 206 -15.29 23.46 -42.91
N PRO A 207 -14.48 22.51 -43.42
CA PRO A 207 -14.67 21.94 -44.75
C PRO A 207 -15.24 20.51 -44.68
N VAL A 208 -16.41 20.30 -45.29
CA VAL A 208 -16.99 18.97 -45.53
C VAL A 208 -16.37 18.35 -46.78
N VAL A 209 -15.98 17.08 -46.73
CA VAL A 209 -15.67 16.26 -47.91
C VAL A 209 -16.40 14.92 -47.82
N ASN A 210 -17.29 14.66 -48.78
CA ASN A 210 -17.95 13.37 -48.92
C ASN A 210 -17.02 12.36 -49.59
N VAL A 211 -17.01 11.10 -49.12
CA VAL A 211 -16.55 9.95 -49.89
C VAL A 211 -17.63 8.86 -49.86
N THR A 212 -17.93 8.31 -51.04
CA THR A 212 -19.04 7.38 -51.26
C THR A 212 -18.74 5.96 -50.80
N SER A 213 -19.78 5.24 -50.39
CA SER A 213 -19.73 3.82 -50.06
C SER A 213 -19.55 2.92 -51.29
N SER A 214 -18.77 1.85 -51.13
CA SER A 214 -18.72 0.72 -52.08
C SER A 214 -18.68 -0.60 -51.31
N THR A 215 -19.77 -1.38 -51.39
CA THR A 215 -19.91 -2.67 -50.71
C THR A 215 -19.27 -3.81 -51.50
N THR A 216 -18.40 -4.60 -50.88
CA THR A 216 -17.96 -5.91 -51.39
C THR A 216 -17.88 -6.95 -50.28
N THR A 217 -18.76 -7.95 -50.33
CA THR A 217 -18.78 -9.11 -49.42
C THR A 217 -17.76 -10.17 -49.85
N PRO A 218 -17.05 -10.83 -48.92
CA PRO A 218 -16.36 -12.09 -49.19
C PRO A 218 -17.19 -13.30 -48.75
N THR A 219 -17.37 -14.25 -49.66
CA THR A 219 -18.10 -15.52 -49.50
C THR A 219 -17.46 -16.45 -48.46
N THR A 220 -18.27 -17.22 -47.73
CA THR A 220 -17.80 -18.34 -46.88
C THR A 220 -17.28 -19.51 -47.73
N VAL A 221 -16.18 -20.13 -47.30
CA VAL A 221 -15.64 -21.37 -47.90
C VAL A 221 -15.66 -22.48 -46.87
N THR A 222 -16.50 -23.49 -47.09
CA THR A 222 -16.61 -24.67 -46.23
C THR A 222 -15.50 -25.67 -46.54
N ALA A 223 -14.69 -26.04 -45.54
CA ALA A 223 -13.67 -27.08 -45.66
C ALA A 223 -13.85 -28.14 -44.56
N ALA A 224 -14.49 -29.26 -44.89
CA ALA A 224 -14.62 -30.39 -43.98
C ALA A 224 -13.30 -31.18 -43.89
N LYS A 225 -12.89 -31.58 -42.68
CA LYS A 225 -11.87 -32.62 -42.46
C LYS A 225 -12.36 -33.63 -41.42
N THR A 226 -12.47 -34.88 -41.86
CA THR A 226 -12.75 -36.05 -41.03
C THR A 226 -11.60 -36.32 -40.06
N ALA A 227 -11.90 -36.66 -38.82
CA ALA A 227 -10.93 -37.16 -37.84
C ALA A 227 -11.38 -38.53 -37.29
N THR A 228 -10.44 -39.46 -37.16
CA THR A 228 -10.72 -40.88 -36.92
C THR A 228 -10.82 -41.20 -35.42
N SER A 229 -11.67 -42.16 -35.07
CA SER A 229 -11.84 -42.65 -33.70
C SER A 229 -10.57 -43.28 -33.13
N ALA A 230 -10.19 -42.85 -31.92
CA ALA A 230 -9.29 -43.57 -31.02
C ALA A 230 -9.86 -43.48 -29.59
N ARG A 231 -9.91 -44.61 -28.88
CA ARG A 231 -10.64 -44.76 -27.60
C ARG A 231 -9.67 -45.12 -26.47
N THR A 232 -9.51 -44.23 -25.51
CA THR A 232 -8.85 -44.53 -24.22
C THR A 232 -9.63 -43.87 -23.08
N THR A 233 -9.70 -44.52 -21.93
CA THR A 233 -10.68 -44.23 -20.88
C THR A 233 -10.11 -43.44 -19.71
N THR A 234 -10.89 -42.46 -19.22
CA THR A 234 -10.71 -41.79 -17.92
C THR A 234 -12.07 -41.65 -17.21
N PRO A 235 -12.12 -41.55 -15.87
CA PRO A 235 -13.35 -41.67 -15.09
C PRO A 235 -14.18 -40.38 -15.03
N LYS A 236 -15.47 -40.52 -14.69
CA LYS A 236 -16.41 -39.41 -14.49
C LYS A 236 -15.98 -38.50 -13.33
N VAL A 237 -16.04 -37.19 -13.57
CA VAL A 237 -16.47 -36.19 -12.58
C VAL A 237 -17.69 -35.51 -13.19
N THR A 238 -18.79 -35.40 -12.43
CA THR A 238 -20.05 -34.83 -12.91
C THR A 238 -20.09 -33.33 -12.65
N THR A 239 -20.10 -32.54 -13.73
CA THR A 239 -20.59 -31.15 -13.73
C THR A 239 -21.91 -31.13 -14.48
N GLU A 240 -22.97 -30.63 -13.84
CA GLU A 240 -24.27 -30.47 -14.49
C GLU A 240 -24.27 -29.17 -15.30
N TYR A 241 -24.39 -29.30 -16.62
CA TYR A 241 -24.84 -28.19 -17.47
C TYR A 241 -26.33 -27.96 -17.19
N ILE A 242 -26.69 -26.75 -16.79
CA ILE A 242 -28.09 -26.29 -16.84
C ILE A 242 -28.36 -25.86 -18.28
N ASP A 243 -29.33 -26.52 -18.91
CA ASP A 243 -29.78 -26.23 -20.28
C ASP A 243 -30.63 -24.95 -20.30
N ASP A 244 -30.40 -24.08 -21.29
CA ASP A 244 -30.98 -22.73 -21.37
C ASP A 244 -32.28 -22.72 -22.16
N SER A 245 -33.27 -23.52 -21.71
CA SER A 245 -34.63 -23.46 -22.25
C SER A 245 -35.72 -23.91 -21.27
N MET A 246 -36.49 -22.98 -20.71
CA MET A 246 -37.85 -23.29 -20.27
C MET A 246 -38.85 -22.11 -20.31
N ASN A 247 -39.77 -22.23 -21.26
CA ASN A 247 -41.18 -21.81 -21.27
C ASN A 247 -41.66 -20.73 -20.27
N VAL A 248 -42.28 -19.70 -20.84
CA VAL A 248 -43.27 -18.85 -20.14
C VAL A 248 -44.38 -19.74 -19.57
N VAL A 249 -44.64 -19.62 -18.27
CA VAL A 249 -45.84 -20.13 -17.61
C VAL A 249 -46.60 -18.94 -17.04
N GLU A 250 -47.81 -18.70 -17.55
CA GLU A 250 -48.69 -17.64 -17.06
C GLU A 250 -49.23 -18.00 -15.67
N ALA A 251 -48.79 -17.27 -14.64
CA ALA A 251 -49.31 -17.40 -13.28
C ALA A 251 -50.52 -16.48 -13.09
N THR A 252 -51.69 -16.92 -13.59
CA THR A 252 -52.96 -16.22 -13.35
C THR A 252 -53.39 -16.36 -11.88
N GLY A 253 -53.61 -15.23 -11.19
CA GLY A 253 -54.32 -15.21 -9.91
C GLY A 253 -53.61 -14.46 -8.78
N PHE A 254 -53.81 -13.15 -8.73
CA PHE A 254 -53.86 -12.41 -7.46
C PHE A 254 -55.11 -11.51 -7.47
N ASP A 255 -55.77 -11.43 -6.32
CA ASP A 255 -57.15 -10.97 -6.21
C ASP A 255 -57.26 -9.43 -6.23
N THR A 256 -58.22 -8.90 -6.99
CA THR A 256 -58.42 -7.46 -7.16
C THR A 256 -59.46 -6.94 -6.18
N THR A 257 -59.00 -6.34 -5.08
CA THR A 257 -59.86 -5.55 -4.19
C THR A 257 -59.76 -4.06 -4.52
N GLU A 258 -60.88 -3.49 -5.00
CA GLU A 258 -60.98 -2.08 -5.38
C GLU A 258 -60.88 -1.15 -4.17
N THR A 259 -60.16 -0.03 -4.30
CA THR A 259 -60.18 1.07 -3.33
C THR A 259 -61.03 2.23 -3.87
N PRO A 260 -62.05 2.71 -3.11
CA PRO A 260 -62.94 3.76 -3.58
C PRO A 260 -62.29 5.16 -3.55
N PRO A 261 -62.74 6.11 -4.39
CA PRO A 261 -62.09 7.41 -4.55
C PRO A 261 -62.30 8.35 -3.35
N MET A 262 -61.24 9.07 -2.96
CA MET A 262 -61.31 10.09 -1.91
C MET A 262 -61.80 11.44 -2.45
N THR A 263 -62.88 11.97 -1.88
CA THR A 263 -63.26 13.39 -1.97
C THR A 263 -62.64 14.21 -0.83
N PRO A 264 -62.24 15.47 -1.07
CA PRO A 264 -61.56 16.30 -0.05
C PRO A 264 -62.55 17.01 0.90
N GLY A 265 -62.22 17.11 2.19
CA GLY A 265 -63.04 17.88 3.13
C GLY A 265 -62.56 18.01 4.58
N SER A 266 -62.14 19.23 4.95
CA SER A 266 -62.37 19.88 6.27
C SER A 266 -61.63 19.41 7.55
N LEU A 267 -60.62 20.21 7.90
CA LEU A 267 -60.35 20.77 9.25
C LEU A 267 -60.21 19.85 10.49
N GLY A 268 -58.96 19.75 10.97
CA GLY A 268 -58.64 20.24 12.31
C GLY A 268 -58.95 19.33 13.51
N GLN A 269 -58.10 18.35 13.77
CA GLN A 269 -57.91 17.79 15.11
C GLN A 269 -56.48 18.03 15.61
N ILE A 270 -56.38 18.28 16.92
CA ILE A 270 -55.13 18.55 17.63
C ILE A 270 -54.38 17.22 17.77
N VAL A 271 -53.17 17.14 17.21
CA VAL A 271 -52.28 16.00 17.41
C VAL A 271 -51.75 16.05 18.85
N THR A 272 -52.39 15.31 19.75
CA THR A 272 -51.78 14.96 21.04
C THR A 272 -50.51 14.16 20.77
N THR A 273 -49.39 14.65 21.29
CA THR A 273 -48.08 13.98 21.20
C THR A 273 -48.14 12.61 21.85
N THR A 274 -48.16 11.56 21.04
CA THR A 274 -47.86 10.20 21.51
C THR A 274 -46.41 10.17 21.98
N GLU A 275 -46.18 9.90 23.27
CA GLU A 275 -44.84 9.64 23.76
C GLU A 275 -44.25 8.46 22.96
N LYS A 276 -43.09 8.68 22.35
CA LYS A 276 -42.38 7.63 21.61
C LYS A 276 -41.91 6.59 22.63
N GLU A 277 -42.39 5.35 22.54
CA GLU A 277 -41.89 4.29 23.43
C GLU A 277 -40.36 4.19 23.33
N PRO A 278 -39.66 4.01 24.46
CA PRO A 278 -38.20 4.06 24.49
C PRO A 278 -37.61 2.95 23.62
N GLU A 279 -36.83 3.33 22.61
CA GLU A 279 -36.23 2.38 21.67
C GLU A 279 -35.39 1.31 22.41
N PRO A 280 -35.53 0.02 22.05
CA PRO A 280 -34.88 -1.05 22.78
C PRO A 280 -33.35 -0.96 22.64
N ILE A 281 -32.63 -1.10 23.76
CA ILE A 281 -31.18 -0.81 23.82
C ILE A 281 -30.36 -2.10 23.75
N CYS A 282 -29.33 -2.11 22.90
CA CYS A 282 -28.41 -3.24 22.79
C CYS A 282 -27.42 -3.29 23.97
N LEU A 283 -27.72 -4.07 25.00
CA LEU A 283 -26.89 -4.18 26.21
C LEU A 283 -25.75 -5.23 26.12
N SER A 284 -25.45 -5.76 24.93
CA SER A 284 -24.36 -6.74 24.73
C SER A 284 -22.99 -6.11 25.00
N SER A 285 -21.99 -6.93 25.34
CA SER A 285 -20.60 -6.46 25.51
C SER A 285 -20.08 -5.80 24.22
N LYS A 286 -20.47 -6.34 23.07
CA LYS A 286 -20.11 -5.82 21.74
C LYS A 286 -20.66 -4.41 21.51
N CYS A 287 -21.96 -4.22 21.71
CA CYS A 287 -22.63 -2.93 21.55
C CYS A 287 -22.09 -1.87 22.52
N LYS A 288 -21.75 -2.25 23.76
CA LYS A 288 -21.05 -1.38 24.72
C LYS A 288 -19.65 -1.00 24.22
N SER A 289 -18.85 -1.97 23.76
CA SER A 289 -17.51 -1.69 23.22
C SER A 289 -17.55 -0.74 22.03
N VAL A 290 -18.48 -0.95 21.09
CA VAL A 290 -18.63 -0.07 19.92
C VAL A 290 -19.09 1.31 20.35
N ALA A 291 -20.15 1.44 21.16
CA ALA A 291 -20.63 2.75 21.61
C ALA A 291 -19.56 3.54 22.39
N SER A 292 -18.75 2.87 23.22
CA SER A 292 -17.63 3.51 23.92
C SER A 292 -16.53 4.00 22.99
N ALA A 293 -16.25 3.27 21.89
CA ALA A 293 -15.28 3.69 20.89
C ALA A 293 -15.82 4.85 20.06
N MET A 294 -17.09 4.77 19.63
CA MET A 294 -17.75 5.82 18.86
C MET A 294 -17.77 7.15 19.62
N LEU A 295 -18.25 7.17 20.86
CA LEU A 295 -18.26 8.35 21.72
C LEU A 295 -16.85 8.85 22.07
N GLY A 296 -15.85 7.96 22.09
CA GLY A 296 -14.46 8.32 22.33
C GLY A 296 -13.79 9.06 21.17
N SER A 297 -14.30 8.91 19.94
CA SER A 297 -13.78 9.54 18.73
C SER A 297 -14.51 10.84 18.33
N MET A 298 -15.70 11.12 18.88
CA MET A 298 -16.49 12.29 18.49
C MET A 298 -16.01 13.62 19.11
N ASN A 299 -16.15 14.71 18.36
CA ASN A 299 -16.05 16.08 18.88
C ASN A 299 -17.45 16.72 18.95
N HIS A 300 -18.11 16.55 20.11
CA HIS A 300 -19.44 17.12 20.37
C HIS A 300 -19.50 18.67 20.43
N SER A 301 -18.39 19.38 20.20
CA SER A 301 -18.33 20.85 20.18
C SER A 301 -18.45 21.44 18.76
N VAL A 302 -18.48 20.61 17.73
CA VAL A 302 -18.54 20.99 16.31
C VAL A 302 -19.92 20.65 15.74
N ASP A 303 -20.42 21.50 14.85
CA ASP A 303 -21.71 21.29 14.20
C ASP A 303 -21.57 20.24 13.08
N PRO A 304 -22.32 19.11 13.11
CA PRO A 304 -22.28 18.09 12.07
C PRO A 304 -22.68 18.59 10.68
N CYS A 305 -23.31 19.76 10.57
CA CYS A 305 -23.70 20.38 9.31
C CYS A 305 -22.65 21.34 8.74
N GLU A 306 -21.59 21.63 9.50
CA GLU A 306 -20.45 22.49 9.11
C GLU A 306 -19.16 21.66 8.90
N ASP A 307 -18.84 20.72 9.80
CA ASP A 307 -17.79 19.72 9.56
C ASP A 307 -18.16 18.36 10.19
N PHE A 308 -18.70 17.47 9.36
CA PHE A 308 -19.11 16.15 9.81
C PHE A 308 -17.93 15.22 10.13
N TYR A 309 -16.77 15.42 9.50
CA TYR A 309 -15.59 14.61 9.79
C TYR A 309 -15.02 14.97 11.16
N GLU A 310 -14.83 16.25 11.47
CA GLU A 310 -14.38 16.70 12.79
C GLU A 310 -15.39 16.34 13.89
N PHE A 311 -16.70 16.51 13.65
CA PHE A 311 -17.75 16.04 14.58
C PHE A 311 -17.64 14.54 14.89
N ALA A 312 -17.35 13.70 13.88
CA ALA A 312 -17.25 12.25 14.04
C ALA A 312 -15.88 11.74 14.53
N CYS A 313 -14.79 12.44 14.21
CA CYS A 313 -13.39 11.97 14.37
C CYS A 313 -12.50 12.83 15.29
N GLY A 314 -12.87 14.08 15.58
CA GLY A 314 -12.00 15.05 16.28
C GLY A 314 -11.65 14.72 17.73
N GLY A 315 -12.39 13.79 18.36
CA GLY A 315 -12.07 13.24 19.68
C GLY A 315 -10.94 12.20 19.66
N MET A 316 -10.61 11.63 18.49
CA MET A 316 -9.68 10.51 18.33
C MET A 316 -8.22 10.92 18.62
N LYS A 317 -7.55 10.16 19.50
CA LYS A 317 -6.21 10.52 20.04
C LYS A 317 -5.05 9.65 19.56
N LEU A 318 -5.36 8.49 18.99
CA LEU A 318 -4.41 7.54 18.42
C LEU A 318 -5.07 6.97 17.15
N ASP A 319 -4.28 6.70 16.12
CA ASP A 319 -4.75 5.90 15.00
C ASP A 319 -4.82 4.42 15.42
N TYR A 320 -5.77 3.68 14.87
CA TYR A 320 -5.99 2.27 15.23
C TYR A 320 -5.46 1.39 14.10
N GLU A 321 -4.15 1.13 14.10
CA GLU A 321 -3.58 0.04 13.30
C GLU A 321 -4.25 -1.29 13.70
N ASP A 322 -4.43 -2.19 12.72
CA ASP A 322 -5.03 -3.51 12.95
C ASP A 322 -4.05 -4.45 13.67
N SER A 323 -3.95 -4.26 14.99
CA SER A 323 -3.09 -5.05 15.87
C SER A 323 -3.57 -6.50 15.99
N ASP A 324 -4.88 -6.76 15.94
CA ASP A 324 -5.45 -8.11 15.94
C ASP A 324 -4.94 -8.93 14.74
N THR A 325 -4.84 -8.32 13.56
CA THR A 325 -4.31 -8.99 12.37
C THR A 325 -2.85 -9.43 12.53
N TRP A 326 -1.96 -8.54 12.99
CA TRP A 326 -0.55 -8.89 13.19
C TRP A 326 -0.34 -9.83 14.37
N LEU A 327 -1.13 -9.71 15.45
CA LEU A 327 -1.10 -10.61 16.60
C LEU A 327 -1.45 -12.04 16.20
N ARG A 328 -2.46 -12.25 15.34
CA ARG A 328 -2.83 -13.57 14.80
C ARG A 328 -1.69 -14.23 14.02
N ILE A 329 -1.03 -13.48 13.13
CA ILE A 329 0.07 -14.00 12.30
C ILE A 329 1.31 -14.24 13.17
N TRP A 330 1.60 -13.39 14.15
CA TRP A 330 2.70 -13.57 15.11
C TRP A 330 2.49 -14.83 15.97
N ASP A 331 1.30 -15.01 16.56
CA ASP A 331 0.95 -16.18 17.37
C ASP A 331 1.09 -17.48 16.57
N GLN A 332 0.49 -17.55 15.38
CA GLN A 332 0.57 -18.75 14.56
C GLN A 332 1.98 -19.00 13.99
N THR A 333 2.81 -17.95 13.83
CA THR A 333 4.24 -18.10 13.50
C THR A 333 5.03 -18.77 14.63
N HIS A 334 4.72 -18.45 15.90
CA HIS A 334 5.41 -19.05 17.06
C HIS A 334 4.99 -20.50 17.34
N HIS A 335 3.81 -20.91 16.89
CA HIS A 335 3.37 -22.31 16.94
C HIS A 335 4.09 -23.25 15.94
N ILE A 336 4.82 -22.72 14.95
CA ILE A 336 5.53 -23.53 13.94
C ILE A 336 6.76 -24.20 14.53
N ASN A 337 6.85 -25.52 14.36
CA ASN A 337 7.88 -26.39 14.93
C ASN A 337 8.25 -27.53 13.96
N GLU A 338 9.17 -28.42 14.36
CA GLU A 338 9.71 -29.51 13.53
C GLU A 338 8.67 -30.54 13.04
N THR A 339 7.48 -30.61 13.67
CA THR A 339 6.36 -31.46 13.21
C THR A 339 5.44 -30.76 12.20
N SER A 340 5.66 -29.47 11.93
CA SER A 340 4.86 -28.69 10.99
C SER A 340 5.20 -29.02 9.52
N PRO A 341 4.30 -28.76 8.56
CA PRO A 341 4.57 -28.95 7.14
C PRO A 341 5.83 -28.23 6.65
N GLN A 342 6.50 -28.79 5.65
CA GLN A 342 7.78 -28.29 5.13
C GLN A 342 7.71 -26.81 4.69
N SER A 343 6.62 -26.40 4.03
CA SER A 343 6.36 -25.00 3.67
C SER A 343 6.39 -24.06 4.89
N LEU A 344 5.69 -24.43 5.97
CA LEU A 344 5.69 -23.65 7.22
C LEU A 344 7.09 -23.63 7.87
N GLN A 345 7.84 -24.74 7.81
CA GLN A 345 9.23 -24.78 8.31
C GLN A 345 10.17 -23.89 7.48
N THR A 346 9.98 -23.80 6.16
CA THR A 346 10.72 -22.89 5.27
C THR A 346 10.44 -21.43 5.62
N TYR A 347 9.16 -21.06 5.80
CA TYR A 347 8.76 -19.73 6.30
C TYR A 347 9.35 -19.40 7.68
N LYS A 348 9.24 -20.32 8.65
CA LYS A 348 9.79 -20.14 10.00
C LYS A 348 11.32 -20.02 9.99
N THR A 349 11.99 -20.74 9.10
CA THR A 349 13.45 -20.62 8.87
C THR A 349 13.82 -19.24 8.32
N PHE A 350 13.00 -18.66 7.43
CA PHE A 350 13.19 -17.29 6.98
C PHE A 350 13.02 -16.29 8.14
N TYR A 351 11.90 -16.35 8.87
CA TYR A 351 11.61 -15.48 10.02
C TYR A 351 12.71 -15.55 11.09
N ASP A 352 13.10 -16.77 11.52
CA ASP A 352 14.17 -16.98 12.50
C ASP A 352 15.51 -16.40 12.02
N SER A 353 15.82 -16.53 10.71
CA SER A 353 17.03 -15.93 10.13
C SER A 353 17.01 -14.41 10.19
N CYS A 354 15.86 -13.78 9.96
CA CYS A 354 15.68 -12.32 10.05
C CYS A 354 15.88 -11.81 11.48
N VAL A 355 15.18 -12.41 12.45
CA VAL A 355 15.27 -12.01 13.87
C VAL A 355 16.70 -12.17 14.39
N SER A 356 17.34 -13.29 14.05
CA SER A 356 18.76 -13.54 14.38
C SER A 356 19.71 -12.50 13.75
N HIS A 357 19.45 -12.13 12.49
CA HIS A 357 20.28 -11.19 11.74
C HIS A 357 20.19 -9.75 12.26
N GLU A 358 18.99 -9.26 12.57
CA GLU A 358 18.81 -7.93 13.18
C GLU A 358 19.30 -7.88 14.64
N TYR A 359 19.29 -9.00 15.36
CA TYR A 359 19.88 -9.10 16.70
C TYR A 359 21.42 -9.07 16.66
N LEU A 360 22.05 -9.92 15.83
CA LEU A 360 23.50 -10.05 15.68
C LEU A 360 24.04 -9.10 14.58
N PHE A 361 23.88 -7.79 14.80
CA PHE A 361 24.31 -6.78 13.84
C PHE A 361 25.84 -6.76 13.66
N ASN A 362 26.30 -7.09 12.44
CA ASN A 362 27.68 -6.93 12.00
C ASN A 362 27.70 -6.28 10.61
N TYR A 363 28.17 -5.01 10.56
CA TYR A 363 28.22 -4.20 9.34
C TYR A 363 29.19 -4.74 8.28
N GLU A 364 30.38 -5.21 8.70
CA GLU A 364 31.40 -5.74 7.80
C GLU A 364 30.90 -7.03 7.13
N PHE A 365 30.35 -7.96 7.92
CA PHE A 365 29.75 -9.20 7.40
C PHE A 365 28.58 -8.92 6.45
N ARG A 366 27.65 -8.02 6.83
CA ARG A 366 26.55 -7.60 5.94
C ARG A 366 27.06 -7.05 4.61
N THR A 367 28.10 -6.20 4.66
CA THR A 367 28.71 -5.60 3.48
C THR A 367 29.37 -6.65 2.57
N ILE A 368 30.10 -7.63 3.13
CA ILE A 368 30.68 -8.76 2.38
C ILE A 368 29.59 -9.59 1.71
N VAL A 369 28.48 -9.87 2.41
CA VAL A 369 27.36 -10.63 1.81
C VAL A 369 26.67 -9.83 0.69
N VAL A 370 26.60 -8.49 0.75
CA VAL A 370 26.18 -7.67 -0.40
C VAL A 370 27.19 -7.75 -1.55
N GLN A 371 28.51 -7.70 -1.30
CA GLN A 371 29.53 -7.86 -2.34
C GLN A 371 29.36 -9.17 -3.12
N GLU A 372 29.04 -10.28 -2.43
CA GLU A 372 28.73 -11.56 -3.06
C GLU A 372 27.43 -11.50 -3.87
N LEU A 373 26.34 -11.01 -3.26
CA LEU A 373 25.01 -10.93 -3.89
C LEU A 373 24.96 -10.03 -5.12
N VAL A 374 25.84 -9.01 -5.22
CA VAL A 374 25.97 -8.18 -6.43
C VAL A 374 26.72 -8.91 -7.54
N LYS A 375 27.82 -9.61 -7.21
CA LYS A 375 28.62 -10.36 -8.21
C LYS A 375 27.85 -11.49 -8.90
N GLU A 376 26.73 -11.94 -8.31
CA GLU A 376 25.80 -12.89 -8.94
C GLU A 376 25.10 -12.33 -10.21
N VAL A 377 24.81 -11.02 -10.26
CA VAL A 377 24.11 -10.41 -11.41
C VAL A 377 25.07 -9.84 -12.45
N GLY A 378 26.25 -9.37 -12.02
CA GLY A 378 27.30 -8.84 -12.88
C GLY A 378 28.51 -8.33 -12.08
N ASN A 379 29.62 -8.09 -12.77
CA ASN A 379 30.80 -7.48 -12.17
C ASN A 379 30.82 -5.98 -12.45
N PHE A 380 31.22 -5.19 -11.44
CA PHE A 380 31.63 -3.80 -11.69
C PHE A 380 32.92 -3.82 -12.53
N MET A 381 32.95 -3.03 -13.60
CA MET A 381 34.01 -3.04 -14.62
C MET A 381 35.02 -1.93 -14.34
N ASP A 382 36.29 -2.30 -14.19
CA ASP A 382 37.37 -1.35 -13.88
C ASP A 382 37.99 -0.71 -15.14
N THR A 383 37.79 -1.32 -16.32
CA THR A 383 38.25 -0.87 -17.63
C THR A 383 37.23 -1.20 -18.72
N TYR A 384 37.49 -0.81 -19.98
CA TYR A 384 36.68 -1.21 -21.13
C TYR A 384 36.92 -2.67 -21.58
N GLU A 385 38.00 -3.31 -21.14
CA GLU A 385 38.40 -4.65 -21.57
C GLU A 385 37.50 -5.70 -20.88
N GLY A 386 36.96 -6.65 -21.66
CA GLY A 386 35.91 -7.56 -21.18
C GLY A 386 34.49 -6.98 -21.28
N SER A 387 34.30 -5.76 -21.80
CA SER A 387 32.96 -5.20 -22.02
C SER A 387 32.14 -6.00 -23.07
N GLU A 388 32.82 -6.67 -23.97
CA GLU A 388 32.30 -7.67 -24.92
C GLU A 388 31.70 -8.94 -24.26
N HIS A 389 31.88 -9.12 -22.95
CA HIS A 389 31.28 -10.20 -22.17
C HIS A 389 30.08 -9.76 -21.32
N ILE A 390 29.66 -8.49 -21.41
CA ILE A 390 28.52 -7.95 -20.64
C ILE A 390 27.20 -8.42 -21.25
N ASP A 391 26.56 -9.37 -20.58
CA ASP A 391 25.20 -9.80 -20.91
C ASP A 391 24.16 -8.83 -20.32
N ILE A 392 24.03 -7.66 -20.93
CA ILE A 392 23.14 -6.59 -20.44
C ILE A 392 21.68 -7.04 -20.33
N THR A 393 21.23 -7.90 -21.23
CA THR A 393 19.87 -8.50 -21.18
C THR A 393 19.67 -9.35 -19.93
N LYS A 394 20.68 -10.13 -19.54
CA LYS A 394 20.66 -10.94 -18.32
C LYS A 394 20.71 -10.07 -17.05
N LEU A 395 21.49 -8.98 -17.06
CA LEU A 395 21.51 -8.01 -15.96
C LEU A 395 20.12 -7.38 -15.76
N PHE A 396 19.51 -6.82 -16.82
CA PHE A 396 18.15 -6.27 -16.77
C PHE A 396 17.13 -7.29 -16.22
N ALA A 397 17.17 -8.54 -16.71
CA ALA A 397 16.27 -9.59 -16.26
C ALA A 397 16.44 -9.93 -14.77
N TYR A 398 17.68 -10.03 -14.27
CA TYR A 398 17.91 -10.24 -12.84
C TYR A 398 17.50 -9.05 -11.98
N LEU A 399 17.71 -7.81 -12.43
CA LEU A 399 17.27 -6.62 -11.66
C LEU A 399 15.75 -6.50 -11.59
N ILE A 400 15.01 -6.93 -12.62
CA ILE A 400 13.55 -7.12 -12.56
C ILE A 400 13.16 -8.21 -11.56
N LEU A 401 13.77 -9.40 -11.63
CA LEU A 401 13.49 -10.51 -10.70
C LEU A 401 13.79 -10.14 -9.24
N ARG A 402 14.84 -9.35 -9.00
CA ARG A 402 15.25 -8.86 -7.68
C ARG A 402 14.59 -7.53 -7.29
N ARG A 403 13.54 -7.08 -8.01
CA ARG A 403 12.76 -5.85 -7.75
C ARG A 403 13.65 -4.59 -7.54
N SER A 404 14.72 -4.47 -8.32
CA SER A 404 15.85 -3.55 -8.11
C SER A 404 16.18 -2.65 -9.31
N LEU A 405 15.38 -2.68 -10.39
CA LEU A 405 15.58 -1.86 -11.59
C LEU A 405 14.75 -0.57 -11.48
N PRO A 406 15.36 0.64 -11.40
CA PRO A 406 14.61 1.88 -11.13
C PRO A 406 13.97 2.54 -12.36
N ILE A 407 14.31 2.06 -13.58
CA ILE A 407 13.88 2.67 -14.86
C ILE A 407 12.70 1.96 -15.53
N MET A 408 12.50 0.67 -15.26
CA MET A 408 11.39 -0.08 -15.87
C MET A 408 10.94 -1.23 -14.97
N GLU A 409 9.65 -1.53 -15.05
CA GLU A 409 9.02 -2.68 -14.42
C GLU A 409 8.32 -3.54 -15.48
N VAL A 410 8.39 -4.86 -15.28
CA VAL A 410 7.53 -5.83 -15.95
C VAL A 410 6.51 -6.30 -14.93
N ALA A 411 5.24 -6.39 -15.30
CA ALA A 411 4.21 -6.96 -14.43
C ALA A 411 3.28 -7.89 -15.24
N LEU A 412 2.21 -8.37 -14.59
CA LEU A 412 1.13 -9.09 -15.24
C LEU A 412 -0.19 -8.37 -14.98
N ASP A 413 -0.96 -8.21 -16.05
CA ASP A 413 -2.35 -7.76 -16.03
C ASP A 413 -3.26 -8.91 -16.53
N ILE A 414 -4.58 -8.81 -16.29
CA ILE A 414 -5.57 -9.70 -16.91
C ILE A 414 -6.06 -9.04 -18.20
N ASP A 415 -5.79 -9.70 -19.32
CA ASP A 415 -6.26 -9.30 -20.63
C ASP A 415 -7.81 -9.37 -20.70
N LYS A 416 -8.41 -8.25 -21.09
CA LYS A 416 -9.87 -8.03 -21.05
C LYS A 416 -10.66 -8.84 -22.08
N GLU A 417 -10.01 -9.40 -23.11
CA GLU A 417 -10.66 -10.08 -24.24
C GLU A 417 -10.51 -11.60 -24.15
N THR A 418 -9.47 -12.09 -23.49
CA THR A 418 -9.14 -13.51 -23.38
C THR A 418 -9.13 -14.05 -21.94
N SER A 419 -9.27 -13.19 -20.92
CA SER A 419 -9.14 -13.52 -19.48
C SER A 419 -7.85 -14.27 -19.16
N LYS A 420 -6.74 -13.92 -19.82
CA LYS A 420 -5.41 -14.51 -19.60
C LYS A 420 -4.46 -13.48 -18.99
N PHE A 421 -3.44 -13.97 -18.27
CA PHE A 421 -2.36 -13.11 -17.84
C PHE A 421 -1.47 -12.70 -19.02
N ILE A 422 -1.41 -11.39 -19.26
CA ILE A 422 -0.57 -10.75 -20.28
C ILE A 422 0.56 -9.97 -19.61
N LEU A 423 1.73 -9.96 -20.25
CA LEU A 423 2.88 -9.18 -19.77
C LEU A 423 2.64 -7.69 -19.99
N THR A 424 3.01 -6.89 -19.01
CA THR A 424 3.05 -5.42 -19.14
C THR A 424 4.49 -4.94 -19.04
N LEU A 425 4.79 -3.84 -19.75
CA LEU A 425 6.02 -3.06 -19.66
C LEU A 425 5.63 -1.63 -19.30
N SER A 426 6.10 -1.14 -18.15
CA SER A 426 5.78 0.19 -17.61
C SER A 426 6.95 0.74 -16.80
N VAL A 427 6.81 1.96 -16.29
CA VAL A 427 7.71 2.47 -15.24
C VAL A 427 7.41 1.81 -13.89
N PRO A 428 8.37 1.73 -12.95
CA PRO A 428 8.17 1.09 -11.66
C PRO A 428 7.16 1.81 -10.76
N GLY A 429 6.38 1.03 -10.01
CA GLY A 429 5.50 1.54 -8.96
C GLY A 429 6.26 2.12 -7.75
N LYS A 430 5.63 3.01 -6.98
CA LYS A 430 6.21 3.73 -5.81
C LYS A 430 6.58 2.86 -4.59
N VAL A 431 6.61 1.52 -4.72
CA VAL A 431 6.78 0.57 -3.61
C VAL A 431 7.79 -0.54 -3.93
N SER A 432 9.02 -0.43 -3.39
CA SER A 432 9.85 -1.63 -3.18
C SER A 432 9.32 -2.41 -1.99
N ILE A 433 9.09 -3.71 -2.15
CA ILE A 433 8.59 -4.61 -1.11
C ILE A 433 9.52 -4.65 0.12
N LEU A 434 10.83 -4.49 -0.10
CA LEU A 434 11.85 -4.60 0.94
C LEU A 434 11.99 -3.35 1.80
N LEU A 435 11.63 -2.18 1.26
CA LEU A 435 11.61 -0.95 2.04
C LEU A 435 10.32 -0.95 2.85
N ASP A 436 10.46 -1.18 4.15
CA ASP A 436 9.30 -1.25 5.02
C ASP A 436 8.60 0.11 5.16
N LYS A 437 7.28 0.08 4.99
CA LYS A 437 6.36 1.21 4.84
C LYS A 437 4.99 0.81 5.39
N THR A 438 4.99 0.42 6.66
CA THR A 438 3.78 0.32 7.49
C THR A 438 3.43 1.70 8.01
N GLU A 439 2.14 2.00 8.19
CA GLU A 439 1.55 3.35 7.96
C GLU A 439 1.68 3.87 6.52
N ALA A 440 0.78 4.78 6.15
CA ALA A 440 0.66 5.29 4.77
C ALA A 440 1.93 6.01 4.29
N ALA A 441 2.18 5.91 2.98
CA ALA A 441 3.10 6.74 2.20
C ALA A 441 4.55 6.93 2.69
N LYS A 442 5.04 6.27 3.75
CA LYS A 442 6.40 6.48 4.31
C LYS A 442 7.46 6.58 3.21
N LEU A 443 8.06 7.75 3.13
CA LEU A 443 8.69 8.22 1.90
C LEU A 443 10.11 7.66 1.73
N THR A 444 10.62 7.71 0.49
CA THR A 444 12.03 7.40 0.23
C THR A 444 12.94 8.42 0.91
N ASP A 445 14.20 8.05 1.14
CA ASP A 445 15.21 8.93 1.74
C ASP A 445 15.42 10.24 0.94
N LEU A 446 15.32 10.19 -0.40
CA LEU A 446 15.26 11.39 -1.26
C LEU A 446 14.03 12.26 -0.96
N GLN A 447 12.84 11.65 -0.96
CA GLN A 447 11.58 12.36 -0.69
C GLN A 447 11.53 12.97 0.72
N ASN A 448 12.01 12.27 1.75
CA ASN A 448 12.09 12.79 3.12
C ASN A 448 12.97 14.06 3.18
N ARG A 449 14.11 14.09 2.49
CA ARG A 449 14.93 15.30 2.37
C ARG A 449 14.26 16.41 1.58
N CYS A 450 13.54 16.07 0.50
CA CYS A 450 12.77 17.06 -0.24
C CYS A 450 11.72 17.73 0.65
N LEU A 451 10.99 16.96 1.47
CA LEU A 451 10.08 17.55 2.46
C LEU A 451 10.79 18.34 3.55
N ASP A 452 11.98 17.95 3.98
CA ASP A 452 12.71 18.69 5.00
C ASP A 452 13.11 20.10 4.51
N LYS A 453 13.38 20.27 3.19
CA LYS A 453 13.51 21.60 2.54
C LYS A 453 12.25 22.47 2.72
N PHE A 454 11.06 21.87 2.76
CA PHE A 454 9.75 22.54 2.83
C PHE A 454 9.10 22.49 4.22
N ARG A 455 9.77 21.91 5.22
CA ARG A 455 9.26 21.70 6.58
C ARG A 455 8.76 22.97 7.25
N THR A 456 9.41 24.10 6.98
CA THR A 456 9.01 25.42 7.51
C THR A 456 7.76 25.97 6.84
N GLN A 457 7.51 25.68 5.55
CA GLN A 457 6.23 26.02 4.88
C GLN A 457 5.09 25.16 5.45
N LEU A 458 5.32 23.85 5.59
CA LEU A 458 4.36 22.90 6.19
C LEU A 458 3.99 23.21 7.66
N GLN A 459 4.69 24.14 8.31
CA GLN A 459 4.42 24.58 9.69
C GLN A 459 3.77 25.98 9.78
N GLN A 460 3.44 26.62 8.65
CA GLN A 460 2.78 27.92 8.63
C GLN A 460 1.28 27.82 8.98
N GLU A 461 0.68 28.94 9.41
CA GLU A 461 -0.77 29.04 9.63
C GLU A 461 -1.54 28.91 8.30
N PHE A 462 -0.93 29.31 7.19
CA PHE A 462 -1.45 29.19 5.83
C PHE A 462 -0.46 28.37 4.99
N VAL A 463 -0.93 27.30 4.35
CA VAL A 463 -0.08 26.34 3.61
C VAL A 463 -0.72 26.04 2.26
N ASP A 464 -0.01 26.26 1.15
CA ASP A 464 -0.48 25.81 -0.18
C ASP A 464 0.14 24.45 -0.53
N LEU A 465 -0.71 23.43 -0.73
CA LEU A 465 -0.26 22.08 -1.03
C LEU A 465 0.12 21.89 -2.50
N ASN A 466 -0.40 22.70 -3.43
CA ASN A 466 -0.02 22.62 -4.83
C ASN A 466 1.37 23.23 -5.02
N GLU A 467 1.64 24.41 -4.43
CA GLU A 467 2.98 25.01 -4.46
C GLU A 467 4.04 24.08 -3.84
N ILE A 468 3.74 23.48 -2.69
CA ILE A 468 4.66 22.54 -2.03
C ILE A 468 4.79 21.22 -2.82
N HIS A 469 3.73 20.73 -3.47
CA HIS A 469 3.81 19.51 -4.30
C HIS A 469 4.65 19.73 -5.55
N ASP A 470 4.48 20.84 -6.25
CA ASP A 470 5.29 21.19 -7.42
C ASP A 470 6.79 21.32 -7.04
N GLN A 471 7.08 22.02 -5.93
CA GLN A 471 8.44 22.12 -5.39
C GLN A 471 9.01 20.77 -4.92
N PHE A 472 8.16 19.87 -4.41
CA PHE A 472 8.50 18.50 -4.01
C PHE A 472 8.74 17.54 -5.19
N ILE A 473 7.98 17.67 -6.28
CA ILE A 473 8.20 16.94 -7.53
C ILE A 473 9.49 17.41 -8.21
N GLU A 474 9.70 18.73 -8.31
CA GLU A 474 10.94 19.28 -8.88
C GLU A 474 12.16 18.89 -8.06
N CYS A 475 12.06 18.92 -6.73
CA CYS A 475 13.12 18.42 -5.85
C CYS A 475 13.44 16.92 -6.05
N GLN A 476 12.48 16.08 -6.45
CA GLN A 476 12.74 14.67 -6.72
C GLN A 476 13.54 14.42 -8.01
N LYS A 477 13.71 15.43 -8.87
CA LYS A 477 14.64 15.41 -10.00
C LYS A 477 16.10 15.66 -9.58
N ASP A 478 16.33 16.27 -8.41
CA ASP A 478 17.67 16.43 -7.80
C ASP A 478 18.16 15.09 -7.26
N TYR A 479 18.69 14.25 -8.15
CA TYR A 479 19.24 12.94 -7.79
C TYR A 479 20.49 13.04 -6.92
N THR A 480 21.06 14.22 -6.64
CA THR A 480 22.35 14.40 -5.95
C THR A 480 22.49 13.53 -4.69
N VAL A 481 21.43 13.41 -3.89
CA VAL A 481 21.51 12.63 -2.64
C VAL A 481 21.19 11.14 -2.82
N TYR A 482 20.46 10.76 -3.87
CA TYR A 482 20.35 9.35 -4.28
C TYR A 482 21.69 8.85 -4.87
N LEU A 483 22.33 9.68 -5.70
CA LEU A 483 23.69 9.50 -6.20
C LEU A 483 24.71 9.40 -5.05
N PHE A 484 24.59 10.23 -4.00
CA PHE A 484 25.44 10.14 -2.81
C PHE A 484 25.23 8.83 -2.00
N SER A 485 23.99 8.38 -1.85
CA SER A 485 23.64 7.07 -1.27
C SER A 485 24.28 5.94 -2.10
N ILE A 486 24.12 5.96 -3.43
CA ILE A 486 24.77 5.01 -4.35
C ILE A 486 26.30 5.02 -4.24
N GLN A 487 26.94 6.20 -4.19
CA GLN A 487 28.38 6.33 -4.01
C GLN A 487 28.84 5.79 -2.64
N THR A 488 28.07 6.02 -1.57
CA THR A 488 28.34 5.51 -0.22
C THR A 488 28.22 3.97 -0.16
N ALA A 489 27.20 3.40 -0.78
CA ALA A 489 27.04 1.96 -0.92
C ALA A 489 28.20 1.36 -1.73
N ALA A 490 28.47 1.88 -2.93
CA ALA A 490 29.54 1.39 -3.80
C ALA A 490 30.96 1.55 -3.19
N ALA A 491 31.19 2.58 -2.37
CA ALA A 491 32.41 2.73 -1.57
C ALA A 491 32.51 1.68 -0.46
N SER A 492 31.43 1.44 0.29
CA SER A 492 31.38 0.47 1.40
C SER A 492 31.52 -0.97 0.89
N ILE A 493 30.80 -1.30 -0.18
CA ILE A 493 30.88 -2.55 -0.94
C ILE A 493 32.24 -2.66 -1.65
N GLY A 494 33.05 -1.60 -1.68
CA GLY A 494 34.46 -1.68 -2.03
C GLY A 494 34.73 -1.87 -3.52
N PHE A 495 33.80 -1.49 -4.42
CA PHE A 495 34.06 -1.54 -5.87
C PHE A 495 35.33 -0.77 -6.21
N PHE A 496 35.49 0.44 -5.66
CA PHE A 496 36.66 1.29 -5.91
C PHE A 496 37.96 0.86 -5.19
N SER A 497 38.02 -0.36 -4.64
CA SER A 497 39.19 -0.85 -3.89
C SER A 497 40.42 -1.10 -4.77
N ASN A 498 40.23 -1.54 -6.02
CA ASN A 498 41.32 -1.83 -6.97
C ASN A 498 42.11 -0.58 -7.41
N TRP A 499 41.49 0.59 -7.39
CA TRP A 499 42.16 1.85 -7.72
C TRP A 499 42.96 2.37 -6.53
N THR A 500 44.26 2.14 -6.55
CA THR A 500 45.21 2.56 -5.49
C THR A 500 45.49 4.06 -5.47
N ASN A 501 45.22 4.79 -6.56
CA ASN A 501 45.35 6.25 -6.62
C ASN A 501 44.01 6.94 -6.34
N THR A 502 43.97 7.78 -5.30
CA THR A 502 42.79 8.58 -4.90
C THR A 502 42.22 9.42 -6.05
N TYR A 503 43.07 10.00 -6.91
CA TYR A 503 42.61 10.78 -8.07
C TYR A 503 41.75 9.92 -9.02
N ASN A 504 42.19 8.70 -9.31
CA ASN A 504 41.47 7.77 -10.18
C ASN A 504 40.15 7.33 -9.53
N ARG A 505 40.13 7.09 -8.21
CA ARG A 505 38.89 6.77 -7.47
C ARG A 505 37.87 7.90 -7.59
N THR A 506 38.29 9.16 -7.41
CA THR A 506 37.42 10.33 -7.54
C THR A 506 36.91 10.48 -8.97
N GLN A 507 37.74 10.25 -9.99
CA GLN A 507 37.28 10.30 -11.39
C GLN A 507 36.22 9.22 -11.68
N VAL A 508 36.47 7.95 -11.34
CA VAL A 508 35.52 6.86 -11.60
C VAL A 508 34.21 7.05 -10.81
N MET A 509 34.26 7.64 -9.60
CA MET A 509 33.08 8.05 -8.85
C MET A 509 32.24 9.12 -9.56
N GLN A 510 32.88 10.08 -10.24
CA GLN A 510 32.18 11.12 -11.01
C GLN A 510 31.68 10.59 -12.35
N ASP A 511 32.47 9.79 -13.07
CA ASP A 511 32.04 9.11 -14.29
C ASP A 511 30.80 8.23 -14.04
N LEU A 512 30.78 7.47 -12.94
CA LEU A 512 29.62 6.70 -12.49
C LEU A 512 28.43 7.62 -12.17
N ARG A 513 28.66 8.71 -11.43
CA ARG A 513 27.61 9.71 -11.14
C ARG A 513 26.97 10.22 -12.43
N THR A 514 27.78 10.73 -13.36
CA THR A 514 27.29 11.30 -14.62
C THR A 514 26.59 10.26 -15.49
N THR A 515 27.04 9.00 -15.46
CA THR A 515 26.34 7.91 -16.18
C THR A 515 24.95 7.70 -15.60
N ILE A 516 24.82 7.60 -14.28
CA ILE A 516 23.53 7.40 -13.63
C ILE A 516 22.60 8.61 -13.87
N GLU A 517 23.13 9.82 -13.72
CA GLU A 517 22.41 11.08 -13.81
C GLU A 517 21.89 11.32 -15.24
N TRP A 518 22.76 11.29 -16.25
CA TRP A 518 22.43 11.65 -17.64
C TRP A 518 22.06 10.44 -18.52
N ASP A 519 22.86 9.38 -18.52
CA ASP A 519 22.63 8.24 -19.43
C ASP A 519 21.46 7.34 -18.98
N VAL A 520 20.98 7.46 -17.73
CA VAL A 520 19.96 6.55 -17.16
C VAL A 520 18.74 7.26 -16.56
N LEU A 521 18.90 8.28 -15.70
CA LEU A 521 17.77 8.89 -14.98
C LEU A 521 17.11 10.08 -15.68
N ASP A 522 17.85 10.90 -16.43
CA ASP A 522 17.35 12.09 -17.11
C ASP A 522 16.16 11.81 -18.06
N HIS A 523 16.15 10.62 -18.70
CA HIS A 523 15.03 10.12 -19.52
C HIS A 523 13.68 10.13 -18.79
N SER A 524 13.64 10.14 -17.45
CA SER A 524 12.39 10.27 -16.70
C SER A 524 11.68 11.62 -16.89
N ASN A 525 12.35 12.64 -17.45
CA ASN A 525 11.73 13.88 -17.92
C ASN A 525 10.74 13.67 -19.10
N ALA A 526 10.80 12.53 -19.79
CA ALA A 526 9.81 12.15 -20.82
C ALA A 526 8.53 11.51 -20.23
N LEU A 527 8.44 11.35 -18.91
CA LEU A 527 7.26 10.78 -18.26
C LEU A 527 6.24 11.86 -17.89
N PRO A 528 4.93 11.60 -18.07
CA PRO A 528 3.90 12.48 -17.54
C PRO A 528 3.99 12.63 -16.00
N PRO A 529 3.39 13.70 -15.44
CA PRO A 529 3.17 13.86 -14.00
C PRO A 529 2.56 12.61 -13.31
N PRO A 530 2.76 12.42 -11.99
CA PRO A 530 2.36 11.18 -11.30
C PRO A 530 0.85 10.86 -11.36
N ASN A 531 0.01 11.90 -11.36
CA ASN A 531 -1.43 11.84 -11.55
C ASN A 531 -1.82 11.38 -12.97
N GLU A 532 -1.24 11.97 -14.01
CA GLU A 532 -1.48 11.59 -15.41
C GLU A 532 -1.05 10.14 -15.69
N ARG A 533 0.12 9.72 -15.20
CA ARG A 533 0.56 8.31 -15.29
C ARG A 533 -0.40 7.35 -14.60
N ARG A 534 -1.04 7.78 -13.50
CA ARG A 534 -2.05 6.99 -12.80
C ARG A 534 -3.34 6.91 -13.62
N GLU A 535 -3.78 8.03 -14.22
CA GLU A 535 -4.94 8.08 -15.12
C GLU A 535 -4.78 7.14 -16.34
N SER A 536 -3.66 7.20 -17.07
CA SER A 536 -3.38 6.25 -18.17
C SER A 536 -3.38 4.78 -17.71
N THR A 537 -2.88 4.49 -16.50
CA THR A 537 -2.90 3.13 -15.94
C THR A 537 -4.34 2.64 -15.69
N LEU A 538 -5.22 3.51 -15.20
CA LEU A 538 -6.61 3.19 -14.88
C LEU A 538 -7.49 3.03 -16.13
N LEU A 539 -7.27 3.89 -17.13
CA LEU A 539 -7.95 3.82 -18.42
C LEU A 539 -7.46 2.66 -19.30
N LYS A 540 -6.42 1.92 -18.86
CA LYS A 540 -5.71 0.90 -19.64
C LYS A 540 -5.21 1.44 -20.98
N ASP A 541 -4.64 2.64 -20.92
CA ASP A 541 -4.03 3.38 -22.03
C ASP A 541 -2.62 2.82 -22.31
N TYR A 542 -2.60 1.70 -23.04
CA TYR A 542 -1.40 1.00 -23.48
C TYR A 542 -1.40 0.78 -24.99
N THR A 543 -0.20 0.66 -25.56
CA THR A 543 -0.01 0.09 -26.90
C THR A 543 0.21 -1.42 -26.79
N LEU A 544 -0.35 -2.20 -27.72
CA LEU A 544 0.00 -3.63 -27.84
C LEU A 544 1.18 -3.76 -28.80
N LYS A 545 2.22 -4.46 -28.36
CA LYS A 545 3.41 -4.80 -29.16
C LYS A 545 3.72 -6.29 -29.02
N THR A 546 4.14 -6.93 -30.09
CA THR A 546 4.72 -8.29 -30.03
C THR A 546 6.15 -8.24 -29.49
N ILE A 547 6.73 -9.39 -29.12
CA ILE A 547 8.17 -9.48 -28.80
C ILE A 547 9.03 -9.11 -30.02
N SER A 548 8.53 -9.35 -31.25
CA SER A 548 9.17 -8.93 -32.50
C SER A 548 9.21 -7.39 -32.67
N ASP A 549 8.10 -6.71 -32.35
CA ASP A 549 8.01 -5.24 -32.38
C ASP A 549 8.96 -4.63 -31.33
N LEU A 550 8.94 -5.15 -30.10
CA LEU A 550 9.89 -4.75 -29.04
C LEU A 550 11.35 -4.94 -29.46
N GLN A 551 11.65 -6.03 -30.19
CA GLN A 551 13.00 -6.29 -30.68
C GLN A 551 13.43 -5.36 -31.82
N THR A 552 12.47 -4.79 -32.55
CA THR A 552 12.69 -3.84 -33.65
C THR A 552 12.80 -2.40 -33.15
N GLU A 553 11.93 -2.00 -32.22
CA GLU A 553 11.86 -0.65 -31.66
C GLU A 553 12.89 -0.40 -30.55
N TYR A 554 13.15 -1.41 -29.70
CA TYR A 554 14.03 -1.30 -28.54
C TYR A 554 15.19 -2.33 -28.60
N PRO A 555 16.06 -2.29 -29.63
CA PRO A 555 17.06 -3.33 -29.91
C PRO A 555 18.19 -3.46 -28.87
N PHE A 556 18.23 -2.58 -27.86
CA PHE A 556 19.19 -2.61 -26.75
C PHE A 556 19.10 -3.90 -25.91
N LEU A 557 17.91 -4.54 -25.85
CA LEU A 557 17.69 -5.82 -25.18
C LEU A 557 17.37 -6.93 -26.18
N GLN A 558 17.78 -8.16 -25.87
CA GLN A 558 17.35 -9.37 -26.58
C GLN A 558 16.03 -9.85 -25.97
N TRP A 559 14.88 -9.35 -26.44
CA TRP A 559 13.61 -9.47 -25.70
C TRP A 559 13.12 -10.92 -25.52
N THR A 560 13.28 -11.78 -26.53
CA THR A 560 12.99 -13.22 -26.41
C THR A 560 13.80 -13.87 -25.29
N LYS A 561 15.07 -13.49 -25.13
CA LYS A 561 15.97 -13.97 -24.06
C LYS A 561 15.61 -13.36 -22.71
N PHE A 562 15.29 -12.07 -22.67
CA PHE A 562 14.83 -11.37 -21.47
C PHE A 562 13.59 -12.06 -20.86
N PHE A 563 12.52 -12.21 -21.64
CA PHE A 563 11.31 -12.87 -21.17
C PHE A 563 11.50 -14.37 -20.87
N LYS A 564 12.44 -15.05 -21.53
CA LYS A 564 12.85 -16.42 -21.16
C LYS A 564 13.45 -16.50 -19.77
N ILE A 565 14.30 -15.55 -19.38
CA ILE A 565 14.89 -15.51 -18.02
C ILE A 565 13.81 -15.18 -16.97
N LEU A 566 12.85 -14.31 -17.30
CA LEU A 566 11.76 -13.96 -16.38
C LEU A 566 10.73 -15.08 -16.17
N THR A 567 10.25 -15.70 -17.25
CA THR A 567 9.13 -16.66 -17.23
C THR A 567 9.56 -18.12 -17.05
N GLU A 568 10.86 -18.41 -17.25
CA GLU A 568 11.43 -19.76 -17.39
C GLU A 568 10.81 -20.58 -18.55
N LYS A 569 10.30 -19.90 -19.59
CA LYS A 569 9.71 -20.48 -20.81
C LYS A 569 10.22 -19.75 -22.05
N ASP A 570 10.33 -20.47 -23.17
CA ASP A 570 10.42 -19.82 -24.48
C ASP A 570 9.05 -19.26 -24.87
N LEU A 571 8.94 -17.93 -24.96
CA LEU A 571 7.77 -17.24 -25.52
C LEU A 571 7.97 -17.07 -27.03
N GLY A 572 6.89 -17.17 -27.82
CA GLY A 572 6.95 -16.93 -29.26
C GLY A 572 7.10 -15.44 -29.59
N GLU A 573 7.69 -15.12 -30.74
CA GLU A 573 7.93 -13.72 -31.16
C GLU A 573 6.63 -12.91 -31.30
N GLU A 574 5.53 -13.57 -31.70
CA GLU A 574 4.16 -13.05 -31.75
C GLU A 574 3.47 -12.84 -30.37
N THR A 575 4.17 -13.06 -29.25
CA THR A 575 3.57 -12.89 -27.92
C THR A 575 3.34 -11.41 -27.62
N LEU A 576 2.09 -11.03 -27.37
CA LEU A 576 1.71 -9.66 -27.07
C LEU A 576 2.14 -9.22 -25.66
N VAL A 577 2.57 -7.97 -25.57
CA VAL A 577 2.94 -7.23 -24.36
C VAL A 577 2.19 -5.89 -24.39
N GLN A 578 1.61 -5.48 -23.25
CA GLN A 578 1.07 -4.13 -23.07
C GLN A 578 2.21 -3.17 -22.74
N VAL A 579 2.43 -2.13 -23.56
CA VAL A 579 3.46 -1.11 -23.32
C VAL A 579 2.80 0.23 -23.00
N TYR A 580 2.99 0.67 -21.76
CA TYR A 580 2.57 1.99 -21.28
C TYR A 580 3.71 2.99 -21.50
N PHE A 581 3.39 4.24 -21.86
CA PHE A 581 4.36 5.31 -22.13
C PHE A 581 5.47 4.92 -23.15
N PRO A 582 5.11 4.52 -24.39
CA PRO A 582 6.09 4.07 -25.39
C PRO A 582 7.17 5.12 -25.68
N ASP A 583 6.80 6.41 -25.78
CA ASP A 583 7.70 7.55 -26.01
C ASP A 583 8.82 7.68 -24.97
N TYR A 584 8.57 7.24 -23.73
CA TYR A 584 9.60 7.15 -22.68
C TYR A 584 10.58 6.00 -22.95
N PHE A 585 10.07 4.85 -23.38
CA PHE A 585 10.91 3.69 -23.70
C PHE A 585 11.76 3.91 -24.95
N GLU A 586 11.23 4.60 -25.98
CA GLU A 586 12.01 5.03 -27.14
C GLU A 586 13.20 5.89 -26.70
N GLN A 587 12.95 6.94 -25.92
CA GLN A 587 14.00 7.85 -25.43
C GLN A 587 14.99 7.13 -24.50
N LEU A 588 14.51 6.33 -23.55
CA LEU A 588 15.35 5.57 -22.62
C LEU A 588 16.28 4.60 -23.36
N PHE A 589 15.75 3.75 -24.25
CA PHE A 589 16.58 2.77 -24.96
C PHE A 589 17.46 3.40 -26.04
N ALA A 590 17.08 4.54 -26.62
CA ALA A 590 17.96 5.33 -27.46
C ALA A 590 19.15 5.89 -26.68
N GLY A 591 18.92 6.56 -25.54
CA GLY A 591 19.98 7.13 -24.71
C GLY A 591 20.93 6.08 -24.12
N LEU A 592 20.39 4.98 -23.59
CA LEU A 592 21.18 3.82 -23.13
C LEU A 592 22.07 3.22 -24.24
N SER A 593 21.69 3.37 -25.51
CA SER A 593 22.47 2.92 -26.68
C SER A 593 23.58 3.88 -27.10
N VAL A 594 23.58 5.14 -26.63
CA VAL A 594 24.66 6.12 -26.88
C VAL A 594 25.84 5.89 -25.92
N ALA A 595 25.55 5.49 -24.68
CA ALA A 595 26.56 5.28 -23.65
C ALA A 595 27.36 3.97 -23.84
N PRO A 596 28.68 3.94 -23.55
CA PRO A 596 29.45 2.70 -23.56
C PRO A 596 28.88 1.65 -22.60
N LEU A 597 28.67 0.42 -23.09
CA LEU A 597 27.93 -0.64 -22.38
C LEU A 597 28.45 -0.93 -20.95
N TRP A 598 29.76 -0.83 -20.73
CA TRP A 598 30.37 -1.01 -19.41
C TRP A 598 30.01 0.09 -18.40
N LYS A 599 29.73 1.33 -18.86
CA LYS A 599 29.20 2.41 -18.01
C LYS A 599 27.78 2.08 -17.56
N ILE A 600 26.91 1.69 -18.48
CA ILE A 600 25.52 1.30 -18.17
C ILE A 600 25.47 0.08 -17.23
N ASN A 601 26.31 -0.94 -17.48
CA ASN A 601 26.51 -2.06 -16.56
C ASN A 601 26.88 -1.58 -15.14
N ASN A 602 27.86 -0.69 -15.02
CA ASN A 602 28.31 -0.17 -13.73
C ASN A 602 27.23 0.67 -13.02
N ALA A 603 26.46 1.47 -13.75
CA ALA A 603 25.33 2.24 -13.22
C ALA A 603 24.23 1.31 -12.66
N LEU A 604 23.84 0.29 -13.41
CA LEU A 604 22.81 -0.69 -13.02
C LEU A 604 23.26 -1.56 -11.83
N ILE A 605 24.52 -1.97 -11.82
CA ILE A 605 25.15 -2.66 -10.69
C ILE A 605 25.19 -1.76 -9.46
N ALA A 606 25.48 -0.47 -9.61
CA ALA A 606 25.51 0.49 -8.51
C ALA A 606 24.12 0.75 -7.92
N PHE A 607 23.05 0.81 -8.74
CA PHE A 607 21.67 0.85 -8.22
C PHE A 607 21.33 -0.37 -7.38
N TYR A 608 21.65 -1.58 -7.85
CA TYR A 608 21.37 -2.82 -7.13
C TYR A 608 22.18 -2.94 -5.83
N ALA A 609 23.47 -2.61 -5.91
CA ALA A 609 24.36 -2.50 -4.76
C ALA A 609 23.79 -1.54 -3.69
N ASN A 610 23.28 -0.39 -4.12
CA ASN A 610 22.64 0.56 -3.22
C ASN A 610 21.32 0.02 -2.64
N HIS A 611 20.47 -0.61 -3.45
CA HIS A 611 19.21 -1.16 -2.96
C HIS A 611 19.43 -2.25 -1.89
N LEU A 612 20.42 -3.14 -2.09
CA LEU A 612 20.82 -4.11 -1.06
C LEU A 612 21.43 -3.44 0.17
N TYR A 613 22.25 -2.40 0.00
CA TYR A 613 22.89 -1.68 1.11
C TYR A 613 21.86 -1.00 2.02
N GLU A 614 20.99 -0.17 1.44
CA GLU A 614 19.90 0.52 2.14
C GLU A 614 18.93 -0.46 2.82
N THR A 615 18.70 -1.64 2.23
CA THR A 615 17.77 -2.64 2.76
C THR A 615 18.37 -3.53 3.85
N LEU A 616 19.59 -4.04 3.64
CA LEU A 616 20.15 -5.17 4.40
C LEU A 616 21.40 -4.82 5.21
N VAL A 617 22.15 -3.77 4.85
CA VAL A 617 23.35 -3.34 5.59
C VAL A 617 23.00 -2.33 6.67
N ILE A 618 22.12 -1.37 6.36
CA ILE A 618 21.60 -0.40 7.34
C ILE A 618 20.59 -1.10 8.28
N PRO A 619 20.76 -1.02 9.61
CA PRO A 619 19.86 -1.68 10.56
C PRO A 619 18.49 -1.02 10.58
N ARG A 620 17.44 -1.83 10.75
CA ARG A 620 16.06 -1.32 10.89
C ARG A 620 15.73 -1.10 12.38
N ALA A 621 14.52 -0.62 12.68
CA ALA A 621 14.18 -0.01 13.97
C ALA A 621 14.55 -0.90 15.17
N LYS A 622 15.36 -0.36 16.10
CA LYS A 622 15.98 -1.11 17.21
C LYS A 622 14.95 -1.78 18.14
N ASP A 623 13.78 -1.16 18.28
CA ASP A 623 12.86 -1.42 19.38
C ASP A 623 11.72 -2.38 19.02
N ASN A 624 11.57 -2.79 17.75
CA ASN A 624 10.57 -3.80 17.34
C ASN A 624 11.01 -4.67 16.15
N ARG A 625 12.13 -5.39 16.32
CA ARG A 625 12.73 -6.27 15.29
C ARG A 625 11.83 -7.43 14.85
N GLU A 626 11.12 -8.05 15.78
CA GLU A 626 10.25 -9.20 15.48
C GLU A 626 9.11 -8.81 14.53
N PHE A 627 8.46 -7.67 14.79
CA PHE A 627 7.39 -7.15 13.94
C PHE A 627 7.88 -6.79 12.54
N TYR A 628 9.04 -6.12 12.41
CA TYR A 628 9.69 -5.89 11.11
C TYR A 628 9.95 -7.21 10.37
N CYS A 629 10.49 -8.22 11.05
CA CYS A 629 10.76 -9.53 10.46
C CYS A 629 9.47 -10.29 10.11
N LEU A 630 8.41 -10.16 10.90
CA LEU A 630 7.09 -10.71 10.61
C LEU A 630 6.49 -10.06 9.36
N GLN A 631 6.58 -8.74 9.25
CA GLN A 631 6.06 -7.97 8.11
C GLN A 631 6.84 -8.26 6.83
N LEU A 632 8.17 -8.37 6.88
CA LEU A 632 8.99 -8.80 5.74
C LEU A 632 8.68 -10.25 5.33
N SER A 633 8.51 -11.16 6.30
CA SER A 633 8.13 -12.54 6.03
C SER A 633 6.73 -12.63 5.40
N THR A 634 5.77 -11.85 5.90
CA THR A 634 4.40 -11.74 5.37
C THR A 634 4.39 -11.25 3.92
N LYS A 635 5.23 -10.27 3.58
CA LYS A 635 5.34 -9.76 2.20
C LYS A 635 5.98 -10.75 1.22
N LEU A 636 6.89 -11.61 1.68
CA LEU A 636 7.61 -12.59 0.84
C LEU A 636 6.95 -13.98 0.80
N PHE A 637 6.01 -14.26 1.71
CA PHE A 637 5.28 -15.53 1.82
C PHE A 637 3.78 -15.27 2.05
N ARG A 638 3.17 -14.40 1.21
CA ARG A 638 1.78 -13.93 1.37
C ARG A 638 0.75 -15.06 1.51
N ASP A 639 0.96 -16.16 0.82
CA ASP A 639 0.13 -17.36 0.81
C ASP A 639 0.26 -18.19 2.11
N ILE A 640 1.48 -18.43 2.59
CA ILE A 640 1.71 -19.08 3.89
C ILE A 640 1.13 -18.23 5.01
N THR A 641 1.34 -16.91 5.01
CA THR A 641 0.74 -16.04 6.03
C THR A 641 -0.78 -15.93 5.90
N SER A 642 -1.33 -16.06 4.69
CA SER A 642 -2.79 -16.18 4.49
C SER A 642 -3.34 -17.46 5.13
N HIS A 643 -2.67 -18.60 4.94
CA HIS A 643 -3.00 -19.86 5.60
C HIS A 643 -2.90 -19.74 7.14
N LEU A 644 -1.80 -19.18 7.67
CA LEU A 644 -1.63 -18.97 9.12
C LEU A 644 -2.72 -18.08 9.70
N TYR A 645 -3.11 -17.02 8.98
CA TYR A 645 -4.17 -16.10 9.39
C TYR A 645 -5.54 -16.80 9.44
N ILE A 646 -5.97 -17.40 8.32
CA ILE A 646 -7.28 -18.08 8.18
C ILE A 646 -7.44 -19.20 9.21
N LYS A 647 -6.34 -19.90 9.57
CA LYS A 647 -6.31 -20.93 10.61
C LYS A 647 -6.71 -20.43 12.02
N THR A 648 -6.73 -19.12 12.27
CA THR A 648 -7.23 -18.55 13.55
C THR A 648 -8.77 -18.46 13.65
N TRP A 649 -9.49 -18.87 12.60
CA TRP A 649 -10.95 -19.07 12.60
C TRP A 649 -11.33 -20.55 12.47
N SER A 650 -12.39 -20.97 13.16
CA SER A 650 -12.97 -22.29 12.94
C SER A 650 -13.74 -22.36 11.61
N PRO A 651 -13.86 -23.55 10.98
CA PRO A 651 -14.63 -23.70 9.74
C PRO A 651 -16.08 -23.22 9.84
N THR A 652 -16.72 -23.35 11.00
CA THR A 652 -18.08 -22.85 11.25
C THR A 652 -18.12 -21.32 11.19
N GLN A 653 -17.19 -20.62 11.84
CA GLN A 653 -17.12 -19.15 11.78
C GLN A 653 -16.87 -18.65 10.35
N LEU A 654 -16.05 -19.37 9.57
CA LEU A 654 -15.82 -19.03 8.15
C LEU A 654 -17.10 -19.18 7.32
N GLN A 655 -17.91 -20.23 7.56
CA GLN A 655 -19.21 -20.42 6.90
C GLN A 655 -20.25 -19.38 7.34
N GLU A 656 -20.24 -18.98 8.61
CA GLU A 656 -21.09 -17.90 9.14
C GLU A 656 -20.73 -16.54 8.51
N ILE A 657 -19.43 -16.23 8.34
CA ILE A 657 -18.95 -15.02 7.68
C ILE A 657 -19.28 -15.02 6.18
N ASP A 658 -18.98 -16.11 5.47
CA ASP A 658 -19.28 -16.31 4.05
C ASP A 658 -20.77 -16.09 3.75
N LYS A 659 -21.66 -16.67 4.58
CA LYS A 659 -23.10 -16.43 4.49
C LYS A 659 -23.47 -14.97 4.81
N PHE A 660 -22.95 -14.41 5.88
CA PHE A 660 -23.25 -13.03 6.31
C PHE A 660 -22.87 -11.99 5.24
N LEU A 661 -21.68 -12.12 4.64
CA LEU A 661 -21.24 -11.25 3.54
C LEU A 661 -22.11 -11.45 2.28
N SER A 662 -22.48 -12.68 1.96
CA SER A 662 -23.37 -13.00 0.83
C SER A 662 -24.78 -12.41 1.01
N ASP A 663 -25.36 -12.50 2.22
CA ASP A 663 -26.68 -11.96 2.54
C ASP A 663 -26.70 -10.41 2.44
N ILE A 664 -25.63 -9.74 2.88
CA ILE A 664 -25.46 -8.29 2.71
C ILE A 664 -25.32 -7.94 1.22
N PHE A 665 -24.47 -8.66 0.49
CA PHE A 665 -24.19 -8.41 -0.93
C PHE A 665 -25.43 -8.53 -1.83
N GLU A 666 -26.23 -9.59 -1.66
CA GLU A 666 -27.48 -9.73 -2.41
C GLU A 666 -28.56 -8.74 -1.96
N THR A 667 -28.52 -8.26 -0.71
CA THR A 667 -29.37 -7.14 -0.26
C THR A 667 -29.01 -5.84 -1.00
N ILE A 668 -27.72 -5.53 -1.14
CA ILE A 668 -27.25 -4.35 -1.88
C ILE A 668 -27.56 -4.48 -3.37
N LYS A 669 -27.34 -5.65 -3.99
CA LYS A 669 -27.73 -5.92 -5.39
C LYS A 669 -29.24 -5.80 -5.61
N LYS A 670 -30.06 -6.21 -4.64
CA LYS A 670 -31.52 -6.00 -4.68
C LYS A 670 -31.88 -4.52 -4.65
N ASN A 671 -31.25 -3.72 -3.78
CA ASN A 671 -31.48 -2.27 -3.72
C ASN A 671 -31.09 -1.61 -5.05
N LEU A 672 -29.92 -1.94 -5.61
CA LEU A 672 -29.49 -1.47 -6.94
C LEU A 672 -30.50 -1.82 -8.04
N ALA A 673 -31.04 -3.04 -8.02
CA ALA A 673 -32.05 -3.50 -8.96
C ALA A 673 -33.45 -2.86 -8.75
N LEU A 674 -33.68 -2.15 -7.64
CA LEU A 674 -34.86 -1.30 -7.42
C LEU A 674 -34.59 0.12 -7.91
N GLU A 675 -33.43 0.71 -7.56
CA GLU A 675 -33.01 2.03 -8.02
C GLU A 675 -32.94 2.09 -9.57
N PHE A 676 -32.37 1.07 -10.23
CA PHE A 676 -32.37 0.99 -11.70
C PHE A 676 -33.78 0.92 -12.32
N LYS A 677 -34.77 0.37 -11.62
CA LYS A 677 -36.16 0.34 -12.12
C LYS A 677 -36.78 1.73 -12.04
N ALA A 678 -36.58 2.40 -10.90
CA ALA A 678 -37.09 3.75 -10.63
C ALA A 678 -36.43 4.84 -11.49
N ALA A 679 -35.15 4.68 -11.84
CA ALA A 679 -34.40 5.63 -12.66
C ALA A 679 -35.10 5.93 -14.00
N SER A 680 -35.50 7.18 -14.20
CA SER A 680 -36.28 7.67 -15.35
C SER A 680 -35.42 8.03 -16.58
N TRP A 681 -34.13 8.30 -16.37
CA TRP A 681 -33.17 8.61 -17.44
C TRP A 681 -32.66 7.37 -18.20
N LEU A 682 -32.96 6.16 -17.68
CA LEU A 682 -32.62 4.89 -18.30
C LEU A 682 -33.74 4.41 -19.21
N ASP A 683 -33.47 4.33 -20.51
CA ASP A 683 -34.30 3.58 -21.46
C ASP A 683 -34.30 2.07 -21.14
N ASP A 684 -35.29 1.33 -21.66
CA ASP A 684 -35.50 -0.08 -21.30
C ASP A 684 -34.34 -1.01 -21.68
N ASP A 685 -33.63 -0.74 -22.78
CA ASP A 685 -32.48 -1.58 -23.21
C ASP A 685 -31.23 -1.29 -22.37
N THR A 686 -30.96 -0.03 -22.03
CA THR A 686 -29.90 0.33 -21.07
C THR A 686 -30.23 -0.22 -19.67
N LYS A 687 -31.48 -0.07 -19.21
CA LYS A 687 -31.98 -0.56 -17.92
C LYS A 687 -31.85 -2.08 -17.80
N LYS A 688 -32.23 -2.81 -18.86
CA LYS A 688 -32.05 -4.26 -18.98
C LYS A 688 -30.56 -4.64 -18.97
N SER A 689 -29.72 -3.91 -19.69
CA SER A 689 -28.27 -4.12 -19.72
C SER A 689 -27.62 -3.95 -18.33
N MET A 690 -27.97 -2.88 -17.62
CA MET A 690 -27.50 -2.61 -16.24
C MET A 690 -27.97 -3.70 -15.26
N LEU A 691 -29.23 -4.14 -15.34
CA LEU A 691 -29.77 -5.23 -14.51
C LEU A 691 -29.08 -6.57 -14.79
N ILE A 692 -28.74 -6.86 -16.06
CA ILE A 692 -27.96 -8.06 -16.42
C ILE A 692 -26.54 -7.97 -15.85
N LYS A 693 -25.89 -6.80 -15.93
CA LYS A 693 -24.55 -6.58 -15.37
C LYS A 693 -24.54 -6.78 -13.85
N ALA A 694 -25.48 -6.14 -13.14
CA ALA A 694 -25.65 -6.30 -11.69
C ALA A 694 -25.92 -7.76 -11.28
N LYS A 695 -26.78 -8.49 -12.01
CA LYS A 695 -27.05 -9.91 -11.74
C LYS A 695 -25.80 -10.77 -11.91
N LYS A 696 -24.92 -10.46 -12.87
CA LYS A 696 -23.68 -11.19 -13.17
C LYS A 696 -22.53 -10.93 -12.17
N MET A 697 -22.67 -10.00 -11.23
CA MET A 697 -21.63 -9.73 -10.22
C MET A 697 -21.52 -10.87 -9.22
N VAL A 698 -20.30 -11.39 -9.04
CA VAL A 698 -19.96 -12.49 -8.14
C VAL A 698 -19.13 -11.93 -6.97
N LEU A 699 -19.57 -12.18 -5.74
CA LEU A 699 -18.73 -12.04 -4.57
C LEU A 699 -17.96 -13.35 -4.34
N THR A 700 -16.67 -13.26 -4.02
CA THR A 700 -15.90 -14.38 -3.47
C THR A 700 -15.24 -13.97 -2.16
N PHE A 701 -15.14 -14.92 -1.24
CA PHE A 701 -14.57 -14.77 0.10
C PHE A 701 -13.50 -15.85 0.29
N GLY A 702 -12.38 -15.51 0.94
CA GLY A 702 -11.26 -16.43 1.11
C GLY A 702 -11.56 -17.55 2.12
N LYS A 703 -11.73 -18.79 1.65
CA LYS A 703 -12.17 -19.94 2.46
C LYS A 703 -10.99 -20.84 2.81
N ALA A 704 -11.03 -21.46 3.99
CA ALA A 704 -10.03 -22.46 4.42
C ALA A 704 -9.99 -23.72 3.52
N THR A 705 -10.95 -23.88 2.61
CA THR A 705 -11.03 -24.97 1.62
C THR A 705 -10.49 -24.60 0.24
N ASP A 706 -10.15 -23.33 0.01
CA ASP A 706 -9.63 -22.86 -1.28
C ASP A 706 -8.19 -23.37 -1.49
N SER A 707 -7.80 -23.66 -2.74
CA SER A 707 -6.59 -24.43 -3.00
C SER A 707 -5.29 -23.73 -2.58
N TYR A 708 -5.29 -22.39 -2.57
CA TYR A 708 -4.15 -21.60 -2.09
C TYR A 708 -3.90 -21.72 -0.57
N ASN A 709 -4.91 -22.12 0.21
CA ASN A 709 -4.78 -22.40 1.64
C ASN A 709 -4.39 -23.87 1.94
N ASP A 710 -4.32 -24.75 0.94
CA ASP A 710 -3.96 -26.15 1.14
C ASP A 710 -2.45 -26.29 1.43
N VAL A 711 -2.16 -26.94 2.56
CA VAL A 711 -0.81 -27.35 2.96
C VAL A 711 -0.11 -28.19 1.88
N GLN A 712 -0.85 -29.00 1.11
CA GLN A 712 -0.26 -29.78 0.01
C GLN A 712 0.19 -28.89 -1.16
N TYR A 713 -0.66 -27.92 -1.54
CA TYR A 713 -0.30 -26.90 -2.53
C TYR A 713 0.91 -26.07 -2.09
N LEU A 714 0.92 -25.60 -0.84
CA LEU A 714 2.05 -24.85 -0.26
C LEU A 714 3.33 -25.70 -0.24
N ASN A 715 3.25 -26.97 0.18
CA ASN A 715 4.43 -27.86 0.16
C ASN A 715 4.96 -28.07 -1.26
N GLU A 716 4.11 -28.30 -2.26
CA GLU A 716 4.52 -28.47 -3.66
C GLU A 716 5.10 -27.18 -4.26
N LYS A 717 4.52 -26.01 -3.93
CA LYS A 717 5.01 -24.69 -4.36
C LYS A 717 6.39 -24.37 -3.77
N TYR A 718 6.63 -24.70 -2.49
CA TYR A 718 7.87 -24.38 -1.77
C TYR A 718 8.90 -25.51 -1.71
N LYS A 719 8.68 -26.67 -2.36
CA LYS A 719 9.54 -27.86 -2.24
C LYS A 719 11.01 -27.63 -2.61
N ASP A 720 11.26 -26.79 -3.62
CA ASP A 720 12.60 -26.47 -4.14
C ASP A 720 13.24 -25.27 -3.41
N VAL A 721 12.55 -24.71 -2.41
CA VAL A 721 12.93 -23.48 -1.69
C VAL A 721 13.74 -23.80 -0.44
N GLU A 722 14.96 -24.29 -0.65
CA GLU A 722 15.95 -24.44 0.43
C GLU A 722 16.38 -23.07 0.99
N LEU A 723 16.19 -22.84 2.29
CA LEU A 723 16.64 -21.64 3.02
C LEU A 723 17.44 -22.07 4.26
N ARG A 724 18.30 -21.19 4.78
CA ARG A 724 19.15 -21.50 5.96
C ARG A 724 19.10 -20.41 7.02
N LYS A 725 19.13 -20.80 8.30
CA LYS A 725 19.01 -19.89 9.45
C LYS A 725 20.15 -18.86 9.56
N ASP A 726 21.32 -19.16 8.99
CA ASP A 726 22.53 -18.33 9.01
C ASP A 726 22.64 -17.31 7.86
N THR A 727 21.91 -17.50 6.74
CA THR A 727 22.07 -16.66 5.53
C THR A 727 20.84 -15.85 5.12
N PHE A 728 20.22 -15.15 6.09
CA PHE A 728 19.06 -14.26 5.87
C PHE A 728 19.14 -13.40 4.60
N MET A 729 20.22 -12.65 4.39
CA MET A 729 20.35 -11.75 3.23
C MET A 729 20.27 -12.50 1.89
N LYS A 730 20.79 -13.74 1.82
CA LYS A 730 20.68 -14.59 0.65
C LYS A 730 19.30 -15.23 0.54
N ASN A 731 18.66 -15.55 1.66
CA ASN A 731 17.26 -15.96 1.70
C ASN A 731 16.34 -14.87 1.12
N VAL A 732 16.55 -13.59 1.45
CA VAL A 732 15.78 -12.45 0.90
C VAL A 732 15.87 -12.40 -0.63
N VAL A 733 17.09 -12.43 -1.18
CA VAL A 733 17.28 -12.37 -2.64
C VAL A 733 16.70 -13.61 -3.34
N LYS A 734 16.88 -14.81 -2.78
CA LYS A 734 16.27 -16.05 -3.29
C LYS A 734 14.73 -15.97 -3.27
N MET A 735 14.13 -15.37 -2.23
CA MET A 735 12.68 -15.22 -2.13
C MET A 735 12.11 -14.19 -3.11
N LEU A 736 12.81 -13.09 -3.39
CA LEU A 736 12.40 -12.12 -4.42
C LEU A 736 12.37 -12.74 -5.82
N GLU A 737 13.42 -13.47 -6.19
CA GLU A 737 13.45 -14.18 -7.48
C GLU A 737 12.35 -15.24 -7.55
N PHE A 738 12.14 -15.99 -6.47
CA PHE A 738 11.10 -17.02 -6.39
C PHE A 738 9.69 -16.43 -6.56
N ASP A 739 9.37 -15.35 -5.85
CA ASP A 739 8.10 -14.60 -5.98
C ASP A 739 7.88 -14.17 -7.44
N ARG A 740 8.82 -13.40 -8.02
CA ARG A 740 8.69 -12.88 -9.38
C ARG A 740 8.62 -13.97 -10.44
N LYS A 741 9.44 -15.03 -10.35
CA LYS A 741 9.35 -16.18 -11.27
C LYS A 741 8.01 -16.93 -11.13
N SER A 742 7.50 -17.09 -9.92
CA SER A 742 6.24 -17.79 -9.67
C SER A 742 5.04 -17.00 -10.22
N LEU A 743 5.08 -15.67 -10.13
CA LEU A 743 4.15 -14.78 -10.83
C LEU A 743 4.30 -14.90 -12.36
N TYR A 744 5.50 -14.71 -12.92
CA TYR A 744 5.71 -14.74 -14.37
C TYR A 744 5.40 -16.11 -15.03
N LYS A 745 5.44 -17.21 -14.26
CA LYS A 745 4.95 -18.53 -14.72
C LYS A 745 3.44 -18.56 -15.03
N LEU A 746 2.67 -17.56 -14.62
CA LEU A 746 1.26 -17.38 -14.99
C LEU A 746 1.06 -16.83 -16.41
N THR A 747 2.07 -16.21 -17.04
CA THR A 747 2.00 -15.67 -18.42
C THR A 747 1.33 -16.66 -19.38
N GLY A 748 0.29 -16.20 -20.09
CA GLY A 748 -0.49 -16.96 -21.06
C GLY A 748 -1.50 -17.95 -20.48
N LYS A 749 -1.53 -18.18 -19.16
CA LYS A 749 -2.60 -18.95 -18.51
C LYS A 749 -3.88 -18.14 -18.42
N LEU A 750 -5.02 -18.83 -18.41
CA LEU A 750 -6.30 -18.27 -17.97
C LEU A 750 -6.21 -17.82 -16.50
N PHE A 751 -6.90 -16.74 -16.15
CA PHE A 751 -7.09 -16.31 -14.77
C PHE A 751 -7.84 -17.36 -13.94
N THR A 752 -7.53 -17.44 -12.64
CA THR A 752 -8.35 -18.14 -11.63
C THR A 752 -8.36 -17.35 -10.32
N ILE A 753 -9.38 -17.56 -9.49
CA ILE A 753 -9.52 -16.89 -8.18
C ILE A 753 -8.33 -17.22 -7.26
N ASP A 754 -7.84 -18.46 -7.27
CA ASP A 754 -6.65 -18.86 -6.50
C ASP A 754 -5.40 -18.05 -6.86
N TYR A 755 -5.24 -17.64 -8.13
CA TYR A 755 -4.10 -16.82 -8.54
C TYR A 755 -4.21 -15.38 -8.04
N LEU A 756 -5.42 -14.84 -7.87
CA LEU A 756 -5.60 -13.52 -7.26
C LEU A 756 -5.27 -13.53 -5.75
N TRP A 757 -5.74 -14.52 -5.00
CA TRP A 757 -5.37 -14.70 -3.58
C TRP A 757 -3.89 -15.02 -3.34
N ASN A 758 -3.19 -15.60 -4.32
CA ASN A 758 -1.75 -15.91 -4.20
C ASN A 758 -0.83 -14.69 -4.41
N TYR A 759 -1.19 -13.77 -5.30
CA TYR A 759 -0.24 -12.75 -5.81
C TYR A 759 -0.75 -11.31 -5.76
N PHE A 760 -2.07 -11.09 -5.83
CA PHE A 760 -2.65 -9.76 -5.99
C PHE A 760 -3.25 -9.24 -4.67
N ILE A 761 -4.09 -10.04 -4.00
CA ILE A 761 -4.80 -9.69 -2.75
C ILE A 761 -4.39 -10.63 -1.61
N SER A 762 -4.22 -10.09 -0.41
CA SER A 762 -4.04 -10.89 0.81
C SER A 762 -5.38 -11.10 1.51
N VAL A 763 -5.59 -12.27 2.11
CA VAL A 763 -6.82 -12.56 2.87
C VAL A 763 -6.97 -11.71 4.13
N PHE A 764 -5.88 -11.10 4.61
CA PHE A 764 -5.83 -10.19 5.75
C PHE A 764 -5.89 -8.71 5.35
N ASP A 765 -6.09 -8.36 4.07
CA ASP A 765 -6.33 -6.98 3.67
C ASP A 765 -7.67 -6.49 4.27
N SER A 766 -7.77 -5.23 4.68
CA SER A 766 -8.91 -4.71 5.46
C SER A 766 -10.10 -4.21 4.61
N ARG A 767 -10.02 -4.33 3.28
CA ARG A 767 -11.03 -3.86 2.32
C ARG A 767 -11.21 -4.85 1.17
N PRO A 768 -12.41 -4.94 0.56
CA PRO A 768 -12.64 -5.69 -0.66
C PRO A 768 -12.03 -4.99 -1.89
N THR A 769 -11.99 -5.71 -3.02
CA THR A 769 -11.48 -5.18 -4.31
C THR A 769 -12.27 -5.77 -5.49
N SER A 770 -12.61 -4.92 -6.46
CA SER A 770 -13.32 -5.27 -7.69
C SER A 770 -12.38 -5.55 -8.90
N PHE A 771 -12.75 -6.55 -9.71
CA PHE A 771 -12.07 -6.91 -10.96
C PHE A 771 -13.05 -6.81 -12.14
N TYR A 772 -13.03 -5.65 -12.80
CA TYR A 772 -13.99 -5.25 -13.83
C TYR A 772 -14.26 -6.31 -14.92
N THR A 773 -13.23 -6.94 -15.46
CA THR A 773 -13.32 -7.90 -16.57
C THR A 773 -14.01 -9.21 -16.17
N GLU A 774 -13.77 -9.65 -14.94
CA GLU A 774 -14.25 -10.94 -14.43
C GLU A 774 -15.59 -10.82 -13.68
N ARG A 775 -16.08 -9.58 -13.47
CA ARG A 775 -17.29 -9.26 -12.68
C ARG A 775 -17.21 -9.78 -11.24
N LEU A 776 -15.99 -9.88 -10.73
CA LEU A 776 -15.63 -10.45 -9.45
C LEU A 776 -15.36 -9.34 -8.43
N ILE A 777 -15.95 -9.46 -7.24
CA ILE A 777 -15.56 -8.70 -6.05
C ILE A 777 -14.94 -9.70 -5.09
N MET A 778 -13.71 -9.43 -4.64
CA MET A 778 -12.99 -10.25 -3.67
C MET A 778 -13.12 -9.61 -2.30
N ALA A 779 -13.61 -10.37 -1.32
CA ALA A 779 -13.77 -9.97 0.07
C ALA A 779 -12.78 -10.72 0.96
N PRO A 780 -11.69 -10.08 1.41
CA PRO A 780 -10.79 -10.65 2.41
C PRO A 780 -11.50 -10.87 3.77
N ILE A 781 -10.95 -11.73 4.61
CA ILE A 781 -11.41 -11.88 6.00
C ILE A 781 -10.82 -10.80 6.94
N GLY A 782 -9.76 -10.08 6.53
CA GLY A 782 -9.27 -8.88 7.22
C GLY A 782 -10.32 -7.78 7.39
N MET A 783 -11.24 -7.64 6.44
CA MET A 783 -12.43 -6.76 6.55
C MET A 783 -13.33 -7.08 7.77
N MET A 784 -13.24 -8.28 8.35
CA MET A 784 -14.00 -8.68 9.54
C MET A 784 -13.27 -8.45 10.87
N SER A 785 -12.09 -7.80 10.86
CA SER A 785 -11.34 -7.51 12.09
C SER A 785 -12.06 -6.48 12.99
N GLY A 786 -11.69 -6.46 14.28
CA GLY A 786 -12.27 -5.55 15.25
C GLY A 786 -13.74 -5.86 15.66
N PRO A 787 -14.48 -4.86 16.17
CA PRO A 787 -15.68 -5.11 16.96
C PRO A 787 -17.00 -5.26 16.17
N LEU A 788 -17.00 -5.85 14.96
CA LEU A 788 -18.19 -5.89 14.08
C LEU A 788 -19.19 -7.02 14.36
N SER A 789 -18.76 -8.29 14.46
CA SER A 789 -19.71 -9.40 14.64
C SER A 789 -20.47 -9.32 15.98
N GLY A 790 -21.80 -9.44 15.94
CA GLY A 790 -22.69 -9.27 17.10
C GLY A 790 -23.12 -7.83 17.39
N THR A 791 -22.97 -6.92 16.42
CA THR A 791 -23.55 -5.56 16.44
C THR A 791 -24.86 -5.50 15.65
N PRO A 792 -25.68 -4.44 15.78
CA PRO A 792 -26.89 -4.27 14.98
C PRO A 792 -26.61 -4.12 13.47
N GLY A 793 -27.58 -4.50 12.63
CA GLY A 793 -27.54 -4.41 11.18
C GLY A 793 -27.22 -3.02 10.63
N TYR A 794 -27.62 -1.93 11.29
CA TYR A 794 -27.19 -0.58 10.85
C TYR A 794 -25.69 -0.30 11.08
N ILE A 795 -25.04 -0.96 12.05
CA ILE A 795 -23.59 -0.85 12.28
C ILE A 795 -22.79 -1.73 11.31
N THR A 796 -23.35 -2.87 10.90
CA THR A 796 -22.71 -3.72 9.89
C THR A 796 -22.93 -3.16 8.48
N MET A 797 -24.11 -2.62 8.18
CA MET A 797 -24.43 -2.02 6.89
C MET A 797 -23.66 -0.71 6.65
N SER A 798 -23.44 0.13 7.68
CA SER A 798 -22.63 1.34 7.57
C SER A 798 -21.15 1.07 7.25
N ARG A 799 -20.61 -0.09 7.65
CA ARG A 799 -19.18 -0.42 7.49
C ARG A 799 -18.96 -1.48 6.41
N ILE A 800 -19.36 -2.72 6.66
CA ILE A 800 -19.28 -3.84 5.69
C ILE A 800 -20.16 -3.56 4.48
N GLY A 801 -21.39 -3.10 4.72
CA GLY A 801 -22.34 -2.80 3.64
C GLY A 801 -21.85 -1.71 2.71
N LEU A 802 -21.37 -0.57 3.24
CA LEU A 802 -20.77 0.49 2.44
C LEU A 802 -19.57 -0.02 1.64
N SER A 803 -18.68 -0.79 2.28
CA SER A 803 -17.47 -1.33 1.65
C SER A 803 -17.81 -2.20 0.43
N LEU A 804 -18.79 -3.11 0.56
CA LEU A 804 -19.27 -3.94 -0.56
C LEU A 804 -20.08 -3.15 -1.60
N ALA A 805 -20.88 -2.17 -1.17
CA ALA A 805 -21.70 -1.35 -2.06
C ALA A 805 -20.87 -0.42 -2.95
N ARG A 806 -19.74 0.06 -2.43
CA ARG A 806 -18.74 0.83 -3.17
C ARG A 806 -18.08 0.01 -4.29
N GLU A 807 -17.70 -1.24 -4.01
CA GLU A 807 -17.16 -2.14 -5.04
C GLU A 807 -18.20 -2.56 -6.10
N ILE A 808 -19.50 -2.55 -5.75
CA ILE A 808 -20.60 -2.61 -6.73
C ILE A 808 -20.68 -1.30 -7.53
N GLY A 809 -20.48 -0.14 -6.89
CA GLY A 809 -20.47 1.18 -7.50
C GLY A 809 -19.40 1.35 -8.57
N HIS A 810 -18.19 0.82 -8.35
CA HIS A 810 -17.10 0.82 -9.34
C HIS A 810 -17.52 0.26 -10.72
N TYR A 811 -18.33 -0.80 -10.78
CA TYR A 811 -18.84 -1.33 -12.06
C TYR A 811 -19.71 -0.36 -12.87
N PHE A 812 -20.07 0.78 -12.30
CA PHE A 812 -20.82 1.87 -12.93
C PHE A 812 -20.08 3.23 -12.87
N ASP A 813 -18.80 3.23 -12.50
CA ASP A 813 -17.89 4.36 -12.71
C ASP A 813 -17.43 4.47 -14.19
N PRO A 814 -16.73 5.53 -14.60
CA PRO A 814 -16.33 5.74 -16.00
C PRO A 814 -15.53 4.59 -16.65
N VAL A 815 -14.73 3.85 -15.89
CA VAL A 815 -14.02 2.64 -16.36
C VAL A 815 -14.96 1.44 -16.29
N GLY A 816 -15.74 1.36 -15.21
CA GLY A 816 -16.83 0.40 -15.04
C GLY A 816 -17.77 0.33 -16.23
N ILE A 817 -18.40 1.43 -16.63
CA ILE A 817 -19.38 1.53 -17.72
C ILE A 817 -18.79 1.09 -19.07
N GLN A 818 -17.54 1.43 -19.36
CA GLN A 818 -16.87 1.03 -20.61
C GLN A 818 -16.68 -0.49 -20.70
N ASN A 819 -16.61 -1.18 -19.56
CA ASN A 819 -16.52 -2.63 -19.52
C ASN A 819 -17.93 -3.28 -19.53
N ASP A 820 -18.09 -4.32 -20.36
CA ASP A 820 -19.33 -5.09 -20.56
C ASP A 820 -20.60 -4.34 -21.01
N MET A 821 -20.58 -3.01 -21.21
CA MET A 821 -21.81 -2.26 -21.45
C MET A 821 -21.69 -1.22 -22.56
N LYS A 822 -22.81 -0.96 -23.22
CA LYS A 822 -23.00 0.15 -24.17
C LYS A 822 -24.30 0.84 -23.79
N LEU A 823 -24.22 2.11 -23.41
CA LEU A 823 -25.37 2.97 -23.17
C LEU A 823 -25.98 3.38 -24.52
N THR A 824 -27.30 3.61 -24.59
CA THR A 824 -27.88 4.35 -25.73
C THR A 824 -27.31 5.77 -25.80
N PRO A 825 -27.33 6.47 -26.95
CA PRO A 825 -26.82 7.85 -27.02
C PRO A 825 -27.47 8.81 -26.02
N ALA A 826 -28.75 8.61 -25.70
CA ALA A 826 -29.47 9.42 -24.71
C ALA A 826 -29.03 9.10 -23.27
N ALA A 827 -28.97 7.82 -22.90
CA ALA A 827 -28.47 7.41 -21.59
C ALA A 827 -26.99 7.79 -21.40
N LYS A 828 -26.17 7.70 -22.47
CA LYS A 828 -24.77 8.13 -22.46
C LYS A 828 -24.66 9.62 -22.19
N ALA A 829 -25.44 10.47 -22.86
CA ALA A 829 -25.39 11.92 -22.64
C ALA A 829 -25.71 12.31 -21.19
N THR A 830 -26.70 11.68 -20.56
CA THR A 830 -27.02 11.91 -19.13
C THR A 830 -25.92 11.40 -18.21
N TYR A 831 -25.34 10.22 -18.49
CA TYR A 831 -24.24 9.67 -17.72
C TYR A 831 -22.95 10.50 -17.85
N ASP A 832 -22.59 10.91 -19.06
CA ASP A 832 -21.43 11.77 -19.35
C ASP A 832 -21.56 13.09 -18.59
N ALA A 833 -22.75 13.71 -18.59
CA ALA A 833 -23.00 14.93 -17.83
C ALA A 833 -22.90 14.75 -16.31
N MET A 834 -23.28 13.57 -15.77
CA MET A 834 -23.04 13.23 -14.36
C MET A 834 -21.54 13.12 -14.07
N VAL A 835 -20.76 12.46 -14.94
CA VAL A 835 -19.30 12.37 -14.80
C VAL A 835 -18.66 13.75 -14.90
N ASP A 836 -19.07 14.58 -15.86
CA ASP A 836 -18.54 15.92 -16.05
C ASP A 836 -18.92 16.87 -14.91
N HIS A 837 -20.11 16.71 -14.29
CA HIS A 837 -20.43 17.43 -13.05
C HIS A 837 -19.60 16.91 -11.86
N MET A 838 -19.38 15.60 -11.72
CA MET A 838 -18.46 15.09 -10.69
C MET A 838 -17.03 15.64 -10.87
N LYS A 839 -16.62 15.91 -12.11
CA LYS A 839 -15.37 16.63 -12.47
C LYS A 839 -15.43 18.16 -12.30
N GLN A 840 -16.56 18.74 -11.90
CA GLN A 840 -16.81 20.20 -11.73
C GLN A 840 -17.50 20.57 -10.38
N ASP A 841 -17.66 19.58 -9.50
CA ASP A 841 -18.31 19.62 -8.19
C ASP A 841 -17.77 20.74 -7.27
N LEU A 842 -18.60 21.22 -6.33
CA LEU A 842 -18.22 22.23 -5.34
C LEU A 842 -17.04 21.77 -4.46
N LEU A 843 -16.88 20.47 -4.24
CA LEU A 843 -15.73 19.89 -3.53
C LEU A 843 -14.39 20.22 -4.21
N LEU A 844 -14.40 20.48 -5.52
CA LEU A 844 -13.23 20.89 -6.30
C LEU A 844 -13.02 22.42 -6.26
N LYS A 845 -14.05 23.17 -5.83
CA LYS A 845 -14.05 24.63 -5.63
C LYS A 845 -13.68 24.99 -4.18
N ALA A 846 -13.66 24.02 -3.27
CA ALA A 846 -13.17 24.12 -1.91
C ALA A 846 -11.63 24.27 -1.90
N ASN A 847 -11.14 25.42 -2.35
CA ASN A 847 -9.72 25.73 -2.48
C ASN A 847 -9.00 25.99 -1.14
N GLN A 848 -9.71 25.90 -0.01
CA GLN A 848 -9.18 26.02 1.35
C GLN A 848 -9.94 25.11 2.33
N LYS A 849 -9.23 24.45 3.24
CA LYS A 849 -9.77 23.77 4.44
C LYS A 849 -8.99 24.15 5.69
N THR A 850 -9.55 23.89 6.87
CA THR A 850 -8.76 23.87 8.12
C THR A 850 -8.35 22.42 8.41
N VAL A 851 -7.05 22.16 8.55
CA VAL A 851 -6.50 20.84 8.92
C VAL A 851 -5.59 21.04 10.11
N LYS A 852 -5.90 20.40 11.26
CA LYS A 852 -5.12 20.51 12.50
C LYS A 852 -4.81 21.96 12.93
N ASN A 853 -5.80 22.86 12.77
CA ASN A 853 -5.73 24.31 13.01
C ASN A 853 -4.87 25.13 12.03
N GLN A 854 -4.32 24.52 10.98
CA GLN A 854 -3.69 25.23 9.86
C GLN A 854 -4.72 25.42 8.74
N LYS A 855 -4.71 26.56 8.06
CA LYS A 855 -5.47 26.79 6.82
C LYS A 855 -4.65 26.28 5.64
N VAL A 856 -5.26 25.42 4.84
CA VAL A 856 -4.58 24.64 3.82
C VAL A 856 -5.27 24.89 2.49
N SER A 857 -4.59 25.52 1.54
CA SER A 857 -5.08 25.68 0.16
C SER A 857 -4.61 24.54 -0.74
N PHE A 858 -5.47 24.16 -1.68
CA PHE A 858 -5.22 23.07 -2.62
C PHE A 858 -6.21 23.07 -3.79
N THR A 859 -5.92 22.26 -4.81
CA THR A 859 -6.82 21.89 -5.91
C THR A 859 -6.93 20.37 -5.97
N VAL A 860 -8.17 19.85 -6.00
CA VAL A 860 -8.43 18.42 -6.21
C VAL A 860 -8.33 18.11 -7.71
N TYR A 861 -7.55 17.08 -8.11
CA TYR A 861 -7.53 16.67 -9.51
C TYR A 861 -8.87 15.97 -9.90
N PRO A 862 -9.61 16.50 -10.90
CA PRO A 862 -11.00 16.12 -11.15
C PRO A 862 -11.13 14.71 -11.73
N ASN A 863 -10.32 14.37 -12.75
CA ASN A 863 -10.37 13.05 -13.39
C ASN A 863 -9.94 11.94 -12.43
N LEU A 864 -8.79 12.11 -11.78
CA LEU A 864 -8.15 11.08 -10.95
C LEU A 864 -9.03 10.61 -9.79
N SER A 865 -9.85 11.50 -9.22
CA SER A 865 -10.75 11.19 -8.10
C SER A 865 -12.21 10.88 -8.53
N ALA A 866 -12.56 11.06 -9.81
CA ALA A 866 -13.97 10.92 -10.26
C ALA A 866 -14.53 9.51 -10.02
N ASN A 867 -13.76 8.47 -10.38
CA ASN A 867 -14.19 7.07 -10.26
C ASN A 867 -14.49 6.71 -8.79
N GLU A 868 -13.54 7.02 -7.90
CA GLU A 868 -13.64 6.84 -6.45
C GLU A 868 -14.89 7.50 -5.87
N ARG A 869 -15.13 8.76 -6.22
CA ARG A 869 -16.24 9.56 -5.69
C ARG A 869 -17.60 9.11 -6.22
N ILE A 870 -17.66 8.65 -7.47
CA ILE A 870 -18.86 8.01 -8.05
C ILE A 870 -19.13 6.68 -7.35
N ALA A 871 -18.11 5.85 -7.10
CA ALA A 871 -18.25 4.59 -6.39
C ALA A 871 -18.68 4.79 -4.93
N ASP A 872 -18.11 5.76 -4.23
CA ASP A 872 -18.49 6.13 -2.85
C ASP A 872 -19.95 6.60 -2.77
N ASN A 873 -20.38 7.52 -3.64
CA ASN A 873 -21.74 8.06 -3.64
C ASN A 873 -22.78 7.00 -4.08
N THR A 874 -22.42 6.14 -5.03
CA THR A 874 -23.24 4.98 -5.40
C THR A 874 -23.37 4.02 -4.23
N GLY A 875 -22.25 3.67 -3.58
CA GLY A 875 -22.24 2.77 -2.43
C GLY A 875 -23.12 3.29 -1.30
N MET A 876 -23.02 4.59 -1.01
CA MET A 876 -23.87 5.28 -0.03
C MET A 876 -25.36 5.16 -0.37
N ARG A 877 -25.75 5.50 -1.59
CA ARG A 877 -27.14 5.45 -2.05
C ARG A 877 -27.77 4.07 -1.87
N LEU A 878 -27.00 3.02 -2.15
CA LEU A 878 -27.48 1.64 -2.08
C LEU A 878 -27.70 1.14 -0.64
N ILE A 879 -26.96 1.66 0.33
CA ILE A 879 -27.17 1.33 1.75
C ILE A 879 -28.25 2.21 2.41
N GLU A 880 -28.40 3.47 1.99
CA GLU A 880 -29.48 4.36 2.44
C GLU A 880 -30.87 3.76 2.16
N HIS A 881 -31.08 3.17 0.98
CA HIS A 881 -32.32 2.47 0.61
C HIS A 881 -32.71 1.36 1.62
N GLY A 882 -31.72 0.71 2.24
CA GLY A 882 -31.96 -0.35 3.23
C GLY A 882 -32.29 0.16 4.65
N LEU A 883 -31.97 1.42 4.97
CA LEU A 883 -31.94 1.93 6.34
C LEU A 883 -33.31 1.88 7.04
N ASP A 884 -34.40 2.12 6.30
CA ASP A 884 -35.77 2.05 6.80
C ASP A 884 -36.13 0.66 7.36
N SER A 885 -35.58 -0.43 6.79
CA SER A 885 -35.78 -1.80 7.28
C SER A 885 -35.09 -2.09 8.62
N LEU A 886 -34.09 -1.28 8.99
CA LEU A 886 -33.28 -1.42 10.20
C LEU A 886 -33.84 -0.62 11.39
N ARG A 887 -34.96 0.11 11.20
CA ARG A 887 -35.67 0.86 12.27
C ARG A 887 -36.32 -0.02 13.35
N ALA A 888 -36.38 -1.34 13.17
CA ALA A 888 -36.90 -2.28 14.18
C ALA A 888 -35.83 -2.83 15.16
N GLU A 889 -34.53 -2.67 14.85
CA GLU A 889 -33.42 -3.19 15.66
C GLU A 889 -33.21 -2.50 17.03
N ASN A 890 -32.24 -2.99 17.80
CA ASN A 890 -31.83 -2.38 19.07
C ASN A 890 -30.80 -1.26 18.85
N ILE A 891 -31.00 -0.10 19.47
CA ILE A 891 -30.07 1.05 19.38
C ILE A 891 -28.83 0.86 20.28
N LEU A 892 -27.67 1.41 19.90
CA LEU A 892 -26.44 1.33 20.69
C LEU A 892 -26.58 2.06 22.03
N PRO A 893 -26.04 1.50 23.13
CA PRO A 893 -26.18 2.06 24.47
C PRO A 893 -25.39 3.37 24.63
N TRP A 894 -25.83 4.23 25.55
CA TRP A 894 -25.25 5.54 25.87
C TRP A 894 -25.36 6.58 24.74
N ILE A 895 -24.90 6.26 23.52
CA ILE A 895 -25.01 7.15 22.36
C ILE A 895 -26.48 7.43 21.96
N SER A 896 -27.38 6.46 22.21
CA SER A 896 -28.84 6.61 22.07
C SER A 896 -29.50 7.65 22.99
N THR A 897 -28.77 8.23 23.95
CA THR A 897 -29.32 9.28 24.82
C THR A 897 -29.40 10.65 24.14
N THR A 898 -28.70 10.84 23.02
CA THR A 898 -28.62 12.12 22.29
C THR A 898 -28.78 11.98 20.78
N LEU A 899 -28.62 10.77 20.21
CA LEU A 899 -28.60 10.55 18.76
C LEU A 899 -29.58 9.45 18.33
N SER A 900 -30.23 9.66 17.18
CA SER A 900 -31.04 8.64 16.52
C SER A 900 -30.16 7.54 15.93
N ARG A 901 -30.80 6.41 15.61
CA ARG A 901 -30.15 5.28 14.94
C ARG A 901 -29.58 5.64 13.57
N GLU A 902 -30.33 6.44 12.83
CA GLU A 902 -29.91 6.98 11.55
C GLU A 902 -28.70 7.91 11.73
N GLN A 903 -28.69 8.79 12.74
CA GLN A 903 -27.50 9.61 13.03
C GLN A 903 -26.27 8.74 13.37
N ILE A 904 -26.44 7.69 14.17
CA ILE A 904 -25.37 6.73 14.51
C ILE A 904 -24.86 5.99 13.26
N PHE A 905 -25.74 5.67 12.29
CA PHE A 905 -25.35 5.05 11.02
C PHE A 905 -24.38 5.93 10.21
N TYR A 906 -24.64 7.23 10.07
CA TYR A 906 -23.70 8.15 9.38
C TYR A 906 -22.41 8.38 10.17
N ILE A 907 -22.50 8.51 11.50
CA ILE A 907 -21.30 8.62 12.36
C ILE A 907 -20.42 7.37 12.20
N SER A 908 -21.04 6.19 12.10
CA SER A 908 -20.34 4.92 11.84
C SER A 908 -19.67 4.85 10.47
N ILE A 909 -20.16 5.60 9.47
CA ILE A 909 -19.53 5.70 8.14
C ILE A 909 -18.29 6.60 8.24
N ALA A 910 -18.45 7.82 8.78
CA ALA A 910 -17.33 8.73 8.99
C ALA A 910 -16.23 8.10 9.85
N GLN A 911 -16.60 7.32 10.87
CA GLN A 911 -15.68 6.65 11.77
C GLN A 911 -14.92 5.46 11.19
N ASP A 912 -15.34 4.88 10.05
CA ASP A 912 -14.50 3.92 9.34
C ASP A 912 -13.28 4.62 8.68
N TYR A 913 -13.45 5.89 8.32
CA TYR A 913 -12.44 6.71 7.64
C TYR A 913 -11.56 7.55 8.59
N CYS A 914 -11.89 7.74 9.88
CA CYS A 914 -11.04 8.52 10.81
C CYS A 914 -9.57 8.06 10.78
N ARG A 915 -8.63 8.94 10.43
CA ARG A 915 -7.17 8.72 10.51
C ARG A 915 -6.44 9.98 10.98
N ILE A 916 -5.26 9.85 11.57
CA ILE A 916 -4.44 10.99 12.07
C ILE A 916 -3.50 11.51 10.96
N THR A 917 -4.03 11.71 9.75
CA THR A 917 -3.30 12.17 8.55
C THR A 917 -2.50 13.46 8.83
N ASN A 918 -1.23 13.51 8.44
CA ASN A 918 -0.42 14.75 8.45
C ASN A 918 -0.53 15.47 7.08
N LEU A 919 -0.05 16.72 6.96
CA LEU A 919 -0.21 17.50 5.72
C LEU A 919 0.48 16.86 4.50
N VAL A 920 1.54 16.08 4.71
CA VAL A 920 2.23 15.36 3.64
C VAL A 920 1.37 14.22 3.12
N ASP A 921 0.88 13.34 4.00
CA ASP A 921 0.01 12.23 3.58
C ASP A 921 -1.30 12.75 2.95
N TYR A 922 -1.79 13.90 3.43
CA TYR A 922 -2.95 14.59 2.85
C TYR A 922 -2.65 15.09 1.42
N MET A 923 -1.53 15.78 1.22
CA MET A 923 -1.04 16.25 -0.08
C MET A 923 -0.84 15.09 -1.07
N LEU A 924 -0.20 14.00 -0.63
CA LEU A 924 0.10 12.86 -1.49
C LEU A 924 -1.18 12.08 -1.86
N ALA A 925 -2.10 11.87 -0.91
CA ALA A 925 -3.40 11.26 -1.21
C ALA A 925 -4.18 12.09 -2.24
N LEU A 926 -4.24 13.41 -2.03
CA LEU A 926 -4.96 14.37 -2.87
C LEU A 926 -4.39 14.52 -4.29
N LEU A 927 -3.07 14.56 -4.42
CA LEU A 927 -2.38 14.97 -5.66
C LEU A 927 -1.72 13.81 -6.41
N GLU A 928 -1.56 12.63 -5.78
CA GLU A 928 -0.88 11.47 -6.37
C GLU A 928 -1.66 10.15 -6.32
N THR A 929 -2.90 10.14 -5.79
CA THR A 929 -3.75 8.94 -5.72
C THR A 929 -5.19 9.23 -6.14
N GLU A 930 -5.96 8.18 -6.45
CA GLU A 930 -7.40 8.33 -6.74
C GLU A 930 -8.23 8.70 -5.49
N SER A 931 -7.85 8.16 -4.33
CA SER A 931 -8.64 8.33 -3.11
C SER A 931 -8.47 9.73 -2.55
N LEU A 932 -9.60 10.43 -2.39
CA LEU A 932 -9.64 11.63 -1.57
C LEU A 932 -9.05 11.37 -0.16
N PRO A 933 -8.38 12.37 0.45
CA PRO A 933 -8.07 12.37 1.88
C PRO A 933 -9.31 12.10 2.74
N PRO A 934 -9.19 11.49 3.94
CA PRO A 934 -10.34 11.00 4.70
C PRO A 934 -11.45 12.01 4.97
N SER A 935 -11.12 13.27 5.30
CA SER A 935 -12.13 14.30 5.52
C SER A 935 -12.91 14.65 4.25
N LEU A 936 -12.21 14.87 3.13
CA LEU A 936 -12.84 15.13 1.84
C LEU A 936 -13.64 13.92 1.32
N LYS A 937 -13.24 12.69 1.67
CA LYS A 937 -13.99 11.47 1.33
C LYS A 937 -15.31 11.39 2.09
N VAL A 938 -15.31 11.66 3.40
CA VAL A 938 -16.53 11.73 4.22
C VAL A 938 -17.43 12.88 3.75
N GLU A 939 -16.84 14.05 3.50
CA GLU A 939 -17.52 15.22 2.95
C GLU A 939 -18.17 14.92 1.59
N ASN A 940 -17.48 14.23 0.67
CA ASN A 940 -18.03 13.81 -0.62
C ASN A 940 -19.30 12.96 -0.46
N ILE A 941 -19.27 12.00 0.47
CA ILE A 941 -20.39 11.12 0.78
C ILE A 941 -21.59 11.89 1.35
N VAL A 942 -21.38 12.79 2.33
CA VAL A 942 -22.49 13.49 3.00
C VAL A 942 -23.03 14.68 2.23
N THR A 943 -22.18 15.46 1.55
CA THR A 943 -22.62 16.60 0.73
C THR A 943 -23.48 16.16 -0.45
N ASN A 944 -23.25 14.96 -1.00
CA ASN A 944 -24.07 14.34 -2.05
C ASN A 944 -25.30 13.59 -1.53
N SER A 945 -25.46 13.38 -0.21
CA SER A 945 -26.66 12.78 0.36
C SER A 945 -27.73 13.83 0.66
N GLU A 946 -28.95 13.63 0.16
CA GLU A 946 -30.15 14.33 0.64
C GLU A 946 -30.54 13.82 2.03
N LYS A 947 -30.44 12.51 2.23
CA LYS A 947 -30.90 11.82 3.43
C LYS A 947 -30.07 12.20 4.66
N PHE A 948 -28.77 12.43 4.50
CA PHE A 948 -27.91 13.03 5.53
C PHE A 948 -28.47 14.37 6.03
N ALA A 949 -28.73 15.29 5.10
CA ALA A 949 -29.18 16.64 5.43
C ALA A 949 -30.55 16.66 6.11
N GLU A 950 -31.45 15.75 5.75
CA GLU A 950 -32.70 15.53 6.49
C GLU A 950 -32.44 15.06 7.93
N ILE A 951 -31.59 14.04 8.12
CA ILE A 951 -31.34 13.39 9.42
C ILE A 951 -30.62 14.32 10.40
N PHE A 952 -29.65 15.09 9.94
CA PHE A 952 -28.94 16.09 10.75
C PHE A 952 -29.59 17.48 10.73
N HIS A 953 -30.70 17.64 10.00
CA HIS A 953 -31.47 18.88 9.87
C HIS A 953 -30.65 20.07 9.30
N CYS A 954 -29.69 19.77 8.42
CA CYS A 954 -28.72 20.73 7.92
C CYS A 954 -29.34 21.81 7.02
N PRO A 955 -29.24 23.11 7.36
CA PRO A 955 -29.76 24.19 6.52
C PRO A 955 -29.20 24.13 5.09
N LYS A 956 -30.03 24.43 4.09
CA LYS A 956 -29.56 24.50 2.70
C LYS A 956 -28.50 25.61 2.58
N GLY A 957 -27.28 25.25 2.19
CA GLY A 957 -26.14 26.14 2.14
C GLY A 957 -25.23 26.14 3.38
N SER A 958 -25.47 25.27 4.37
CA SER A 958 -24.41 24.88 5.33
C SER A 958 -23.34 24.07 4.58
N GLU A 959 -22.11 23.95 5.09
CA GLU A 959 -21.03 23.30 4.32
C GLU A 959 -21.33 21.84 3.97
N MET A 960 -21.92 21.05 4.88
CA MET A 960 -22.32 19.66 4.58
C MET A 960 -23.63 19.57 3.76
N ASN A 961 -24.24 20.71 3.39
CA ASN A 961 -25.43 20.80 2.53
C ASN A 961 -25.33 21.96 1.51
N ASN A 962 -24.12 22.20 0.99
CA ASN A 962 -23.83 23.28 0.03
C ASN A 962 -24.08 22.84 -1.44
N ASN A 963 -23.87 21.57 -1.77
CA ASN A 963 -24.07 21.04 -3.13
C ASN A 963 -25.55 21.06 -3.54
N PRO A 964 -25.95 21.81 -4.59
CA PRO A 964 -27.32 21.86 -5.08
C PRO A 964 -27.71 20.65 -5.97
N MET A 965 -26.73 19.92 -6.52
CA MET A 965 -26.92 18.81 -7.44
C MET A 965 -26.37 17.53 -6.79
N LYS A 966 -27.22 16.86 -6.03
CA LYS A 966 -26.88 15.71 -5.18
C LYS A 966 -26.63 14.46 -6.06
N ILE A 967 -25.37 14.17 -6.40
CA ILE A 967 -25.05 13.07 -7.32
C ILE A 967 -24.92 11.74 -6.57
N GLN A 968 -25.99 10.94 -6.64
CA GLN A 968 -26.08 9.58 -6.14
C GLN A 968 -26.57 8.63 -7.24
N PHE A 969 -25.66 8.09 -8.05
CA PHE A 969 -26.01 7.12 -9.08
C PHE A 969 -26.71 5.88 -8.47
N PRO A 970 -27.76 5.32 -9.11
CA PRO A 970 -28.30 5.66 -10.42
C PRO A 970 -29.46 6.69 -10.39
N ASN A 971 -29.71 7.37 -9.27
CA ASN A 971 -30.76 8.38 -9.18
C ASN A 971 -30.27 9.72 -9.74
N LEU A 972 -30.35 9.89 -11.07
CA LEU A 972 -30.04 11.14 -11.75
C LEU A 972 -31.35 11.90 -12.04
N VAL A 973 -31.59 12.97 -11.27
CA VAL A 973 -32.72 13.87 -11.44
C VAL A 973 -32.30 15.03 -12.34
N LYS A 974 -33.12 15.36 -13.34
CA LYS A 974 -32.86 16.47 -14.26
C LYS A 974 -33.46 17.77 -13.74
N HIS A 975 -32.64 18.78 -13.48
CA HIS A 975 -33.09 20.08 -13.00
C HIS A 975 -33.52 21.02 -14.14
N GLU A 976 -34.83 21.23 -14.27
CA GLU A 976 -35.42 22.01 -15.37
C GLU A 976 -35.11 23.53 -15.35
N ASN A 977 -34.52 24.07 -14.28
CA ASN A 977 -34.32 25.51 -14.07
C ASN A 977 -32.86 25.99 -14.12
N SER A 978 -31.87 25.08 -14.22
CA SER A 978 -30.43 25.41 -14.24
C SER A 978 -29.85 25.56 -15.63
N GLY A 979 -30.37 24.85 -16.64
CA GLY A 979 -29.76 24.75 -17.98
C GLY A 979 -28.57 23.79 -18.04
N GLU A 980 -27.82 23.69 -16.95
CA GLU A 980 -27.01 22.53 -16.58
C GLU A 980 -27.90 21.47 -15.89
N LEU A 981 -27.48 20.20 -15.94
CA LEU A 981 -28.40 19.05 -15.92
C LEU A 981 -29.10 18.79 -14.57
#